data_AF-B4MXM8-F1
#
_entry.id   AF-B4MXM8-F1
#
_cell.length_a   1.000
_cell.length_b   1.000
_cell.length_c   1.000
_cell.angle_alpha   90.00
_cell.angle_beta   90.00
_cell.angle_gamma   90.00
#
_symmetry.space_group_name_H-M   'P 1'
#
loop_
_entity.id
_entity.type
_entity.pdbx_description
1 polymer ?
#
loop_
_entity_poly.entity_id
_entity_poly.type
_entity_poly.pdbx_seq_one_letter_code
_entity_poly.pdbx_strand_id
1 'polypeptide(L)'
;MSTHAEKEYYRMNVSVNKALNGIEAPLKTKHARFIIIMIHKTKEVNSFWMIVSRQPLLENRFTAWKFCHLLHKVLREAHGCSLKHSQSRKKMILEMGKLWGHLHDDIGNCIKEYCKLLVTKLNFHDKNRGFPGSLVISMSEISKFADKDLNYYFQLCVEIFDYLEDIISVQLAIFSTINTYRLSSMTLQGQCRLAPLICLIQDSNPLYDISVRLMFKLHESLPNDVLSGHRDRFYAIFLKLKEFYDNIRPLQYFKDLITVPELPQTSPNFQSQVDFGSYIPPVVFVQPEPEPDVVVDDLVDTNNTTEEVNNEALTRINILESIINDKDMTIEALKSKLDQFQQNFVALEQNYNHDVAQLQKQNEILTNDLELSQDQCDNLRSQNDDLELKLTDNPMLIQKANEEEEKQKMASEKFNKLKTMYTQIRDEHINLLREHSESTKNLTKGKQANSELLLQIEALTNDMAGLKNNIEDKNKTNFELKNNFELLQQIEDHKKQNFELETTKNEIIQKYDSIMQAKELQNVDLKSVETKLSENSLELKHVYALLEEAKQQISQTEEKLHSKETELISNLKTHEEQYKLLLSENEQQIVTNKKEIDDLGIKLNETESRLKEKEKSFQELEETILLLKQEKQLMSQHSIELESKQKVVEEELGQALIRVDSLTNSNKTTDDTLNKVKMLIIHTVEEICILKSKDSSQQPLEAVPKITLEMETILKEIQSVSDILSNTNIESLKYIMHLGYVFVKLYEQCNLIYNSTTEFEKGQDIFNKIKSLGSDLSVLFKCVQNGDSDERKKRETIQNILTKLADLNKLVREILDKYENKVDFDKLVEKELQEMDLAIEDAAAKITDLLEKAREKDDKVNLEVNGKIVNACTTLMECIKILIIKSRVLQKEIVSSQKGNASVSEFYRRNTQWSDGLISASKSVAKAANFLVDAANKAIESESGQNFELIVAAQEIAACTTQLVIASKVKANRESTNLADLTKASRNVTKATGTVVATVKDCNSQLEQRIEMDLHKLTPSQIKTMEMEIHVKVLETEQALQTQRMKLSAFRREHYKNTEY
;
A
#
# COMPACT_ATOMS: atom_id res chain seq x y z
N MET A 1 -15.67 44.04 -12.89
CA MET A 1 -16.55 43.03 -12.26
C MET A 1 -16.40 41.76 -13.06
N SER A 2 -15.96 40.64 -12.49
CA SER A 2 -15.86 39.39 -13.27
C SER A 2 -17.20 39.01 -13.87
N THR A 3 -17.19 38.65 -15.15
CA THR A 3 -18.35 38.15 -15.88
C THR A 3 -18.92 36.90 -15.20
N HIS A 4 -20.21 36.60 -15.41
CA HIS A 4 -20.82 35.40 -14.83
C HIS A 4 -20.04 34.13 -15.26
N ALA A 5 -19.59 34.08 -16.52
CA ALA A 5 -18.75 33.01 -17.05
C ALA A 5 -17.39 32.89 -16.34
N GLU A 6 -16.71 33.99 -16.04
CA GLU A 6 -15.48 33.97 -15.24
C GLU A 6 -15.72 33.46 -13.82
N LYS A 7 -16.83 33.85 -13.18
CA LYS A 7 -17.21 33.36 -11.84
C LYS A 7 -17.47 31.86 -11.86
N GLU A 8 -18.12 31.35 -12.90
CA GLU A 8 -18.39 29.92 -13.05
C GLU A 8 -17.12 29.13 -13.36
N TYR A 9 -16.25 29.63 -14.25
CA TYR A 9 -14.93 29.06 -14.52
C TYR A 9 -14.06 29.02 -13.25
N TYR A 10 -14.05 30.10 -12.47
CA TYR A 10 -13.36 30.15 -11.18
C TYR A 10 -13.90 29.11 -10.19
N ARG A 11 -15.23 28.99 -10.05
CA ARG A 11 -15.87 27.97 -9.20
C ARG A 11 -15.56 26.56 -9.67
N MET A 12 -15.49 26.33 -10.98
CA MET A 12 -15.09 25.06 -11.57
C MET A 12 -13.62 24.75 -11.24
N ASN A 13 -12.73 25.73 -11.36
CA ASN A 13 -11.31 25.60 -11.00
C ASN A 13 -11.14 25.24 -9.51
N VAL A 14 -11.80 25.97 -8.61
CA VAL A 14 -11.82 25.66 -7.18
C VAL A 14 -12.34 24.25 -6.92
N SER A 15 -13.38 23.81 -7.63
CA SER A 15 -13.94 22.47 -7.47
C SER A 15 -12.99 21.38 -7.97
N VAL A 16 -12.32 21.58 -9.11
CA VAL A 16 -11.29 20.65 -9.62
C VAL A 16 -10.12 20.55 -8.66
N ASN A 17 -9.56 21.67 -8.16
CA ASN A 17 -8.47 21.65 -7.19
C ASN A 17 -8.87 20.94 -5.88
N LYS A 18 -10.09 21.16 -5.39
CA LYS A 18 -10.58 20.49 -4.17
C LYS A 18 -10.85 19.00 -4.39
N ALA A 19 -11.28 18.60 -5.59
CA ALA A 19 -11.50 17.21 -5.96
C ALA A 19 -10.17 16.44 -6.15
N LEU A 20 -9.20 17.08 -6.82
CA LEU A 20 -7.92 16.51 -7.20
C LEU A 20 -6.78 16.90 -6.26
N ASN A 21 -7.07 17.12 -4.97
CA ASN A 21 -6.02 17.40 -3.99
C ASN A 21 -5.03 16.20 -3.87
N GLY A 22 -3.80 16.43 -3.42
CA GLY A 22 -2.79 15.37 -3.32
C GLY A 22 -2.94 14.36 -2.16
N ILE A 23 -4.00 14.48 -1.35
CA ILE A 23 -4.19 13.72 -0.11
C ILE A 23 -4.87 12.37 -0.39
N GLU A 24 -4.43 11.30 0.28
CA GLU A 24 -5.05 9.97 0.24
C GLU A 24 -6.40 9.95 1.02
N ALA A 25 -7.40 10.56 0.41
CA ALA A 25 -8.77 10.67 0.92
C ALA A 25 -9.74 10.54 -0.25
N PRO A 26 -10.98 10.06 -0.02
CA PRO A 26 -11.96 9.86 -1.08
C PRO A 26 -12.26 11.16 -1.84
N LEU A 27 -12.58 10.99 -3.14
CA LEU A 27 -12.99 12.08 -4.01
C LEU A 27 -14.22 12.79 -3.38
N LYS A 28 -14.10 14.10 -3.15
CA LYS A 28 -15.20 14.90 -2.57
C LYS A 28 -16.38 14.98 -3.54
N THR A 29 -17.45 14.23 -3.25
CA THR A 29 -18.61 14.06 -4.14
C THR A 29 -19.25 15.38 -4.55
N LYS A 30 -19.42 16.33 -3.61
CA LYS A 30 -19.96 17.67 -3.90
C LYS A 30 -19.22 18.43 -5.01
N HIS A 31 -17.89 18.30 -5.05
CA HIS A 31 -17.07 18.99 -6.06
C HIS A 31 -17.13 18.28 -7.40
N ALA A 32 -17.10 16.93 -7.40
CA ALA A 32 -17.31 16.14 -8.60
C ALA A 32 -18.69 16.40 -9.24
N ARG A 33 -19.75 16.44 -8.41
CA ARG A 33 -21.12 16.74 -8.85
C ARG A 33 -21.23 18.15 -9.43
N PHE A 34 -20.62 19.15 -8.79
CA PHE A 34 -20.56 20.51 -9.34
C PHE A 34 -19.90 20.55 -10.72
N ILE A 35 -18.78 19.85 -10.92
CA ILE A 35 -18.09 19.77 -12.21
C ILE A 35 -19.00 19.15 -13.28
N ILE A 36 -19.69 18.06 -12.95
CA ILE A 36 -20.63 17.37 -13.86
C ILE A 36 -21.79 18.29 -14.26
N ILE A 37 -22.42 18.95 -13.27
CA ILE A 37 -23.51 19.90 -13.50
C ILE A 37 -23.02 21.06 -14.37
N MET A 38 -21.81 21.57 -14.11
CA MET A 38 -21.24 22.68 -14.86
C MET A 38 -21.01 22.31 -16.33
N ILE A 39 -20.44 21.14 -16.60
CA ILE A 39 -20.28 20.60 -17.97
C ILE A 39 -21.64 20.42 -18.64
N HIS A 40 -22.65 19.97 -17.90
CA HIS A 40 -23.99 19.81 -18.44
C HIS A 40 -24.64 21.15 -18.78
N LYS A 41 -24.39 22.18 -17.98
CA LYS A 41 -24.88 23.54 -18.19
C LYS A 41 -24.22 24.21 -19.39
N THR A 42 -22.89 24.10 -19.52
CA THR A 42 -22.14 24.73 -20.63
C THR A 42 -22.17 23.92 -21.92
N LYS A 43 -22.48 22.62 -21.84
CA LYS A 43 -22.38 21.67 -22.96
C LYS A 43 -20.99 21.65 -23.59
N GLU A 44 -19.97 21.94 -22.78
CA GLU A 44 -18.57 21.99 -23.19
C GLU A 44 -17.68 21.36 -22.12
N VAL A 45 -16.66 20.63 -22.55
CA VAL A 45 -15.69 19.94 -21.67
C VAL A 45 -14.28 20.55 -21.76
N ASN A 46 -14.03 21.51 -22.63
CA ASN A 46 -12.69 22.10 -22.80
C ASN A 46 -12.21 22.83 -21.55
N SER A 47 -13.08 23.58 -20.88
CA SER A 47 -12.77 24.24 -19.61
C SER A 47 -12.33 23.24 -18.53
N PHE A 48 -12.98 22.07 -18.47
CA PHE A 48 -12.56 20.99 -17.58
C PHE A 48 -11.14 20.51 -17.92
N TRP A 49 -10.88 20.19 -19.19
CA TRP A 49 -9.56 19.73 -19.63
C TRP A 49 -8.46 20.78 -19.45
N MET A 50 -8.74 22.05 -19.72
CA MET A 50 -7.79 23.14 -19.50
C MET A 50 -7.35 23.24 -18.04
N ILE A 51 -8.28 23.07 -17.10
CA ILE A 51 -7.99 23.11 -15.66
C ILE A 51 -7.24 21.84 -15.24
N VAL A 52 -7.69 20.67 -15.71
CA VAL A 52 -7.07 19.36 -15.41
C VAL A 52 -5.63 19.28 -15.91
N SER A 53 -5.34 19.80 -17.11
CA SER A 53 -3.97 19.81 -17.67
C SER A 53 -2.99 20.65 -16.86
N ARG A 54 -3.46 21.50 -15.94
CA ARG A 54 -2.63 22.28 -15.01
C ARG A 54 -2.46 21.60 -13.65
N GLN A 55 -3.09 20.45 -13.42
CA GLN A 55 -2.96 19.70 -12.16
C GLN A 55 -1.68 18.85 -12.19
N PRO A 56 -1.06 18.58 -11.01
CA PRO A 56 0.15 17.78 -10.90
C PRO A 56 -0.13 16.26 -11.07
N LEU A 57 -0.70 15.87 -12.22
CA LEU A 57 -1.09 14.49 -12.54
C LEU A 57 0.11 13.54 -12.67
N LEU A 58 1.29 14.06 -13.01
CA LEU A 58 2.52 13.28 -13.17
C LEU A 58 3.39 13.27 -11.91
N GLU A 59 3.16 14.20 -10.98
CA GLU A 59 3.96 14.35 -9.75
C GLU A 59 3.32 13.63 -8.57
N ASN A 60 1.98 13.63 -8.48
CA ASN A 60 1.26 13.07 -7.34
C ASN A 60 0.30 11.94 -7.74
N ARG A 61 0.59 10.72 -7.25
CA ARG A 61 -0.20 9.51 -7.52
C ARG A 61 -1.66 9.59 -7.10
N PHE A 62 -1.99 10.21 -5.97
CA PHE A 62 -3.38 10.32 -5.51
C PHE A 62 -4.16 11.37 -6.30
N THR A 63 -3.46 12.38 -6.83
CA THR A 63 -4.03 13.35 -7.77
C THR A 63 -4.38 12.64 -9.09
N ALA A 64 -3.47 11.82 -9.62
CA ALA A 64 -3.71 10.98 -10.81
C ALA A 64 -4.84 9.96 -10.59
N TRP A 65 -4.84 9.26 -9.45
CA TRP A 65 -5.87 8.28 -9.09
C TRP A 65 -7.27 8.91 -9.01
N LYS A 66 -7.38 10.05 -8.32
CA LYS A 66 -8.65 10.80 -8.23
C LYS A 66 -9.05 11.42 -9.55
N PHE A 67 -8.09 11.78 -10.40
CA PHE A 67 -8.38 12.22 -11.76
C PHE A 67 -9.00 11.09 -12.58
N CYS A 68 -8.47 9.86 -12.53
CA CYS A 68 -9.09 8.71 -13.20
C CYS A 68 -10.54 8.50 -12.73
N HIS A 69 -10.78 8.54 -11.42
CA HIS A 69 -12.11 8.42 -10.85
C HIS A 69 -13.05 9.57 -11.28
N LEU A 70 -12.60 10.82 -11.18
CA LEU A 70 -13.37 12.00 -11.57
C LEU A 70 -13.71 11.97 -13.06
N LEU A 71 -12.73 11.63 -13.91
CA LEU A 71 -12.94 11.51 -15.34
C LEU A 71 -13.93 10.40 -15.66
N HIS A 72 -13.86 9.24 -14.99
CA HIS A 72 -14.85 8.18 -15.14
C HIS A 72 -16.26 8.70 -14.88
N LYS A 73 -16.47 9.42 -13.75
CA LYS A 73 -17.76 10.03 -13.43
C LYS A 73 -18.21 11.05 -14.49
N VAL A 74 -17.30 11.91 -14.98
CA VAL A 74 -17.62 12.89 -16.03
C VAL A 74 -18.02 12.21 -17.34
N LEU A 75 -17.33 11.16 -17.77
CA LEU A 75 -17.67 10.42 -18.98
C LEU A 75 -19.00 9.65 -18.84
N ARG A 76 -19.39 9.31 -17.62
CA ARG A 76 -20.62 8.57 -17.32
C ARG A 76 -21.86 9.45 -17.15
N GLU A 77 -21.74 10.52 -16.37
CA GLU A 77 -22.87 11.32 -15.87
C GLU A 77 -22.99 12.70 -16.52
N ALA A 78 -21.94 13.24 -17.15
CA ALA A 78 -22.02 14.55 -17.80
C ALA A 78 -22.66 14.48 -19.19
N HIS A 79 -22.91 15.64 -19.79
CA HIS A 79 -23.48 15.73 -21.13
C HIS A 79 -22.64 14.98 -22.17
N GLY A 80 -23.27 14.31 -23.14
CA GLY A 80 -22.61 13.42 -24.11
C GLY A 80 -21.52 14.05 -24.98
N CYS A 81 -21.39 15.38 -25.00
CA CYS A 81 -20.22 16.06 -25.57
C CYS A 81 -18.91 15.68 -24.87
N SER A 82 -18.96 15.28 -23.59
CA SER A 82 -17.80 14.86 -22.80
C SER A 82 -17.09 13.67 -23.46
N LEU A 83 -17.85 12.67 -23.93
CA LEU A 83 -17.34 11.49 -24.64
C LEU A 83 -16.67 11.85 -25.96
N LYS A 84 -17.28 12.77 -26.73
CA LYS A 84 -16.77 13.20 -28.04
C LYS A 84 -15.49 14.04 -27.91
N HIS A 85 -15.52 15.07 -27.07
CA HIS A 85 -14.40 16.02 -26.96
C HIS A 85 -13.18 15.41 -26.25
N SER A 86 -13.41 14.43 -25.36
CA SER A 86 -12.32 13.72 -24.66
C SER A 86 -11.54 12.74 -25.54
N GLN A 87 -12.02 12.42 -26.76
CA GLN A 87 -11.30 11.53 -27.69
C GLN A 87 -9.87 12.03 -28.00
N SER A 88 -9.68 13.34 -28.11
CA SER A 88 -8.39 13.97 -28.36
C SER A 88 -7.37 13.77 -27.23
N ARG A 89 -7.82 13.38 -26.03
CA ARG A 89 -6.99 13.23 -24.83
C ARG A 89 -6.58 11.80 -24.54
N LYS A 90 -6.97 10.82 -25.38
CA LYS A 90 -6.63 9.39 -25.21
C LYS A 90 -5.14 9.14 -25.02
N LYS A 91 -4.30 9.79 -25.84
CA LYS A 91 -2.84 9.65 -25.78
C LYS A 91 -2.29 10.10 -24.42
N MET A 92 -2.71 11.27 -23.94
CA MET A 92 -2.31 11.81 -22.64
C MET A 92 -2.68 10.88 -21.48
N ILE A 93 -3.90 10.32 -21.51
CA ILE A 93 -4.38 9.39 -20.47
C ILE A 93 -3.52 8.11 -20.45
N LEU A 94 -3.21 7.54 -21.61
CA LEU A 94 -2.36 6.35 -21.71
C LEU A 94 -0.92 6.62 -21.29
N GLU A 95 -0.34 7.76 -21.67
CA GLU A 95 1.02 8.14 -21.27
C GLU A 95 1.14 8.31 -19.76
N MET A 96 0.14 8.94 -19.12
CA MET A 96 0.04 9.03 -17.66
C MET A 96 -0.01 7.63 -17.03
N GLY A 97 -0.83 6.72 -17.57
CA GLY A 97 -0.91 5.34 -17.08
C GLY A 97 0.40 4.56 -17.24
N LYS A 98 1.12 4.74 -18.36
CA LYS A 98 2.43 4.10 -18.59
C LYS A 98 3.47 4.58 -17.60
N LEU A 99 3.55 5.89 -17.37
CA LEU A 99 4.48 6.49 -16.39
C LEU A 99 4.29 5.87 -15.00
N TRP A 100 3.07 5.91 -14.47
CA TRP A 100 2.77 5.36 -13.15
C TRP A 100 2.95 3.83 -13.08
N GLY A 101 2.73 3.13 -14.19
CA GLY A 101 2.99 1.70 -14.30
C GLY A 101 4.47 1.30 -14.24
N HIS A 102 5.39 2.17 -14.65
CA HIS A 102 6.84 1.91 -14.61
C HIS A 102 7.46 2.07 -13.22
N LEU A 103 6.83 2.86 -12.35
CA LEU A 103 7.36 3.17 -11.02
C LEU A 103 7.23 2.01 -10.01
N HIS A 104 6.73 0.85 -10.42
CA HIS A 104 6.50 -0.35 -9.58
C HIS A 104 5.80 -0.06 -8.22
N ASP A 105 5.00 1.01 -8.17
CA ASP A 105 4.15 1.36 -7.04
C ASP A 105 2.80 0.63 -7.15
N ASP A 106 2.28 0.12 -6.04
CA ASP A 106 1.03 -0.66 -6.02
C ASP A 106 -0.17 0.16 -6.50
N ILE A 107 -0.23 1.45 -6.15
CA ILE A 107 -1.24 2.38 -6.71
C ILE A 107 -0.91 2.74 -8.17
N GLY A 108 0.37 2.77 -8.54
CA GLY A 108 0.80 3.02 -9.91
C GLY A 108 0.22 2.00 -10.89
N ASN A 109 0.19 0.72 -10.50
CA ASN A 109 -0.48 -0.32 -11.27
C ASN A 109 -2.00 -0.11 -11.37
N CYS A 110 -2.65 0.30 -10.29
CA CYS A 110 -4.08 0.67 -10.34
C CYS A 110 -4.33 1.82 -11.32
N ILE A 111 -3.50 2.86 -11.31
CA ILE A 111 -3.61 4.01 -12.23
C ILE A 111 -3.45 3.54 -13.67
N LYS A 112 -2.44 2.71 -13.96
CA LYS A 112 -2.18 2.14 -15.29
C LYS A 112 -3.40 1.41 -15.84
N GLU A 113 -3.93 0.44 -15.09
CA GLU A 113 -5.09 -0.34 -15.53
C GLU A 113 -6.34 0.54 -15.66
N TYR A 114 -6.52 1.53 -14.78
CA TYR A 114 -7.66 2.44 -14.87
C TYR A 114 -7.57 3.39 -16.08
N CYS A 115 -6.37 3.86 -16.43
CA CYS A 115 -6.17 4.65 -17.64
C CYS A 115 -6.50 3.84 -18.90
N LYS A 116 -6.13 2.56 -18.93
CA LYS A 116 -6.49 1.63 -20.00
C LYS A 116 -8.02 1.52 -20.12
N LEU A 117 -8.71 1.26 -19.00
CA LEU A 117 -10.18 1.19 -18.95
C LEU A 117 -10.85 2.47 -19.48
N LEU A 118 -10.37 3.65 -19.08
CA LEU A 118 -10.94 4.93 -19.53
C LEU A 118 -10.80 5.11 -21.05
N VAL A 119 -9.67 4.68 -21.61
CA VAL A 119 -9.45 4.72 -23.07
C VAL A 119 -10.30 3.67 -23.78
N THR A 120 -10.48 2.48 -23.20
CA THR A 120 -11.42 1.45 -23.70
C THR A 120 -12.85 1.98 -23.72
N LYS A 121 -13.31 2.67 -22.66
CA LYS A 121 -14.61 3.36 -22.64
C LYS A 121 -14.71 4.38 -23.78
N LEU A 122 -13.70 5.23 -23.97
CA LEU A 122 -13.71 6.21 -25.06
C LEU A 122 -13.74 5.54 -26.45
N ASN A 123 -12.97 4.48 -26.67
CA ASN A 123 -12.97 3.74 -27.93
C ASN A 123 -14.32 3.04 -28.18
N PHE A 124 -14.93 2.47 -27.15
CA PHE A 124 -16.27 1.87 -27.22
C PHE A 124 -17.30 2.91 -27.68
N HIS A 125 -17.31 4.11 -27.09
CA HIS A 125 -18.26 5.17 -27.47
C HIS A 125 -17.94 5.84 -28.81
N ASP A 126 -16.70 5.80 -29.29
CA ASP A 126 -16.33 6.31 -30.63
C ASP A 126 -16.91 5.43 -31.73
N LYS A 127 -16.81 4.11 -31.55
CA LYS A 127 -17.40 3.10 -32.43
C LYS A 127 -18.93 3.01 -32.29
N ASN A 128 -19.42 3.09 -31.04
CA ASN A 128 -20.82 2.89 -30.69
C ASN A 128 -21.49 4.20 -30.22
N ARG A 129 -21.60 5.18 -31.13
CA ARG A 129 -22.11 6.55 -30.81
C ARG A 129 -23.54 6.60 -30.28
N GLY A 130 -24.32 5.55 -30.49
CA GLY A 130 -25.70 5.42 -29.96
C GLY A 130 -25.76 5.12 -28.46
N PHE A 131 -24.66 4.70 -27.83
CA PHE A 131 -24.64 4.35 -26.41
C PHE A 131 -24.45 5.60 -25.54
N PRO A 132 -25.33 5.84 -24.55
CA PRO A 132 -25.14 6.91 -23.57
C PRO A 132 -23.98 6.58 -22.63
N GLY A 133 -23.37 7.60 -22.02
CA GLY A 133 -22.24 7.42 -21.08
C GLY A 133 -22.56 6.54 -19.87
N SER A 134 -23.83 6.50 -19.45
CA SER A 134 -24.36 5.64 -18.39
C SER A 134 -24.50 4.17 -18.78
N LEU A 135 -24.35 3.84 -20.07
CA LEU A 135 -24.50 2.50 -20.66
C LEU A 135 -25.91 1.88 -20.52
N VAL A 136 -26.87 2.59 -19.96
CA VAL A 136 -28.26 2.16 -19.86
C VAL A 136 -28.96 2.45 -21.19
N ILE A 137 -29.18 1.41 -21.97
CA ILE A 137 -29.87 1.45 -23.27
C ILE A 137 -30.74 0.21 -23.43
N SER A 138 -31.92 0.35 -24.05
CA SER A 138 -32.81 -0.79 -24.26
C SER A 138 -32.35 -1.65 -25.43
N MET A 139 -32.61 -2.97 -25.37
CA MET A 139 -32.27 -3.89 -26.47
C MET A 139 -33.03 -3.56 -27.77
N SER A 140 -34.18 -2.88 -27.67
CA SER A 140 -34.94 -2.36 -28.81
C SER A 140 -34.17 -1.26 -29.55
N GLU A 141 -33.54 -0.34 -28.82
CA GLU A 141 -32.73 0.73 -29.41
C GLU A 141 -31.43 0.18 -30.01
N ILE A 142 -30.75 -0.74 -29.32
CA ILE A 142 -29.59 -1.45 -29.90
C ILE A 142 -30.02 -2.15 -31.20
N SER A 143 -31.21 -2.75 -31.21
CA SER A 143 -31.71 -3.43 -32.41
C SER A 143 -32.02 -2.51 -33.58
N LYS A 144 -32.43 -1.26 -33.31
CA LYS A 144 -32.61 -0.22 -34.32
C LYS A 144 -31.28 0.26 -34.90
N PHE A 145 -30.25 0.44 -34.07
CA PHE A 145 -28.93 0.86 -34.56
C PHE A 145 -28.21 -0.20 -35.37
N ALA A 146 -28.40 -1.46 -35.00
CA ALA A 146 -27.78 -2.59 -35.68
C ALA A 146 -28.44 -2.91 -37.03
N ASP A 147 -29.64 -2.41 -37.33
CA ASP A 147 -30.39 -2.68 -38.57
C ASP A 147 -30.43 -4.19 -38.97
N LYS A 148 -30.52 -5.07 -37.98
CA LYS A 148 -30.46 -6.55 -38.12
C LYS A 148 -29.12 -7.11 -38.64
N ASP A 149 -28.04 -6.34 -38.65
CA ASP A 149 -26.70 -6.83 -38.98
C ASP A 149 -26.16 -7.71 -37.84
N LEU A 150 -25.99 -9.01 -38.13
CA LEU A 150 -25.42 -9.97 -37.20
C LEU A 150 -23.93 -9.70 -36.90
N ASN A 151 -23.18 -9.15 -37.87
CA ASN A 151 -21.79 -8.81 -37.65
C ASN A 151 -21.65 -7.68 -36.64
N TYR A 152 -22.58 -6.73 -36.65
CA TYR A 152 -22.63 -5.67 -35.65
C TYR A 152 -22.85 -6.24 -34.24
N TYR A 153 -23.81 -7.15 -34.04
CA TYR A 153 -24.01 -7.78 -32.73
C TYR A 153 -22.82 -8.62 -32.29
N PHE A 154 -22.18 -9.34 -33.21
CA PHE A 154 -21.00 -10.14 -32.94
C PHE A 154 -19.84 -9.26 -32.47
N GLN A 155 -19.54 -8.19 -33.22
CA GLN A 155 -18.47 -7.25 -32.87
C GLN A 155 -18.78 -6.48 -31.59
N LEU A 156 -20.03 -6.05 -31.38
CA LEU A 156 -20.46 -5.39 -30.15
C LEU A 156 -20.26 -6.29 -28.92
N CYS A 157 -20.51 -7.59 -29.05
CA CYS A 157 -20.29 -8.55 -27.97
C CYS A 157 -18.81 -8.63 -27.59
N VAL A 158 -17.91 -8.69 -28.57
CA VAL A 158 -16.46 -8.68 -28.34
C VAL A 158 -16.01 -7.40 -27.64
N GLU A 159 -16.51 -6.24 -28.08
CA GLU A 159 -16.17 -4.95 -27.49
C GLU A 159 -16.67 -4.80 -26.05
N ILE A 160 -17.84 -5.35 -25.74
CA ILE A 160 -18.38 -5.41 -24.37
C ILE A 160 -17.52 -6.34 -23.50
N PHE A 161 -17.05 -7.47 -24.03
CA PHE A 161 -16.13 -8.36 -23.31
C PHE A 161 -14.79 -7.70 -23.01
N ASP A 162 -14.20 -6.99 -23.98
CA ASP A 162 -12.97 -6.22 -23.77
C ASP A 162 -13.16 -5.18 -22.64
N TYR A 163 -14.30 -4.49 -22.63
CA TYR A 163 -14.63 -3.50 -21.60
C TYR A 163 -14.79 -4.18 -20.22
N LEU A 164 -15.56 -5.27 -20.12
CA LEU A 164 -15.73 -6.01 -18.87
C LEU A 164 -14.41 -6.57 -18.32
N GLU A 165 -13.51 -7.07 -19.19
CA GLU A 165 -12.19 -7.54 -18.80
C GLU A 165 -11.28 -6.42 -18.27
N ASP A 166 -11.33 -5.24 -18.87
CA ASP A 166 -10.61 -4.08 -18.34
C ASP A 166 -11.20 -3.60 -17.00
N ILE A 167 -12.52 -3.66 -16.81
CA ILE A 167 -13.15 -3.40 -15.49
C ILE A 167 -12.64 -4.39 -14.45
N ILE A 168 -12.60 -5.67 -14.79
CA ILE A 168 -12.12 -6.75 -13.92
C ILE A 168 -10.61 -6.57 -13.62
N SER A 169 -9.82 -6.11 -14.59
CA SER A 169 -8.39 -5.84 -14.38
C SER A 169 -8.17 -4.74 -13.35
N VAL A 170 -8.95 -3.65 -13.41
CA VAL A 170 -8.88 -2.55 -12.45
C VAL A 170 -9.29 -2.99 -11.05
N GLN A 171 -10.38 -3.76 -10.90
CA GLN A 171 -10.80 -4.22 -9.58
C GLN A 171 -9.78 -5.18 -8.95
N LEU A 172 -9.18 -6.08 -9.74
CA LEU A 172 -8.13 -6.98 -9.25
C LEU A 172 -6.92 -6.19 -8.76
N ALA A 173 -6.50 -5.16 -9.49
CA ALA A 173 -5.43 -4.26 -9.06
C ALA A 173 -5.78 -3.57 -7.73
N ILE A 174 -6.98 -3.01 -7.60
CA ILE A 174 -7.44 -2.36 -6.36
C ILE A 174 -7.42 -3.34 -5.19
N PHE A 175 -8.02 -4.52 -5.34
CA PHE A 175 -8.07 -5.54 -4.28
C PHE A 175 -6.68 -6.08 -3.92
N SER A 176 -5.78 -6.23 -4.90
CA SER A 176 -4.38 -6.56 -4.64
C SER A 176 -3.75 -5.55 -3.68
N THR A 177 -3.93 -4.24 -3.92
CA THR A 177 -3.41 -3.22 -3.00
C THR A 177 -4.07 -3.28 -1.62
N ILE A 178 -5.39 -3.47 -1.56
CA ILE A 178 -6.12 -3.50 -0.29
C ILE A 178 -5.71 -4.71 0.55
N ASN A 179 -5.51 -5.87 -0.08
CA ASN A 179 -5.12 -7.11 0.58
C ASN A 179 -3.65 -7.07 1.04
N THR A 180 -2.75 -6.54 0.21
CA THR A 180 -1.32 -6.36 0.54
C THR A 180 -1.14 -5.47 1.77
N TYR A 181 -1.90 -4.37 1.85
CA TYR A 181 -1.80 -3.40 2.95
C TYR A 181 -2.82 -3.61 4.08
N ARG A 182 -3.76 -4.56 3.94
CA ARG A 182 -4.89 -4.79 4.86
C ARG A 182 -5.68 -3.54 5.20
N LEU A 183 -5.97 -2.74 4.19
CA LEU A 183 -6.69 -1.48 4.37
C LEU A 183 -8.15 -1.77 4.70
N SER A 184 -8.64 -1.21 5.80
CA SER A 184 -10.04 -1.30 6.15
C SER A 184 -10.89 -0.42 5.24
N SER A 185 -12.05 -0.92 4.81
CA SER A 185 -13.02 -0.15 4.03
C SER A 185 -13.60 1.05 4.79
N MET A 186 -13.39 1.12 6.09
CA MET A 186 -13.86 2.21 6.96
C MET A 186 -12.84 3.36 7.12
N THR A 187 -11.61 3.24 6.65
CA THR A 187 -10.61 4.32 6.74
C THR A 187 -10.66 5.24 5.52
N LEU A 188 -10.27 6.50 5.67
CA LEU A 188 -10.22 7.45 4.55
C LEU A 188 -9.31 6.95 3.41
N GLN A 189 -8.21 6.29 3.75
CA GLN A 189 -7.29 5.71 2.76
C GLN A 189 -7.91 4.52 2.03
N GLY A 190 -8.57 3.61 2.76
CA GLY A 190 -9.30 2.49 2.16
C GLY A 190 -10.42 2.98 1.25
N GLN A 191 -11.19 3.97 1.69
CA GLN A 191 -12.25 4.61 0.89
C GLN A 191 -11.71 5.31 -0.34
N CYS A 192 -10.55 5.96 -0.28
CA CYS A 192 -9.90 6.57 -1.44
C CYS A 192 -9.66 5.56 -2.57
N ARG A 193 -9.21 4.35 -2.21
CA ARG A 193 -8.92 3.27 -3.16
C ARG A 193 -10.18 2.51 -3.59
N LEU A 194 -11.16 2.35 -2.70
CA LEU A 194 -12.41 1.62 -2.96
C LEU A 194 -13.47 2.43 -3.71
N ALA A 195 -13.54 3.76 -3.53
CA ALA A 195 -14.59 4.58 -4.11
C ALA A 195 -14.77 4.42 -5.64
N PRO A 196 -13.70 4.27 -6.45
CA PRO A 196 -13.84 3.99 -7.88
C PRO A 196 -14.60 2.72 -8.23
N LEU A 197 -14.65 1.72 -7.34
CA LEU A 197 -15.40 0.48 -7.57
C LEU A 197 -16.89 0.75 -7.78
N ILE A 198 -17.43 1.85 -7.24
CA ILE A 198 -18.82 2.24 -7.47
C ILE A 198 -19.07 2.46 -8.97
N CYS A 199 -18.20 3.21 -9.65
CA CYS A 199 -18.31 3.43 -11.10
C CYS A 199 -18.10 2.12 -11.88
N LEU A 200 -17.19 1.26 -11.43
CA LEU A 200 -16.96 -0.05 -12.05
C LEU A 200 -18.20 -0.96 -11.97
N ILE A 201 -18.90 -0.99 -10.82
CA ILE A 201 -20.15 -1.74 -10.64
C ILE A 201 -21.25 -1.15 -11.53
N GLN A 202 -21.38 0.18 -11.55
CA GLN A 202 -22.37 0.89 -12.34
C GLN A 202 -22.21 0.71 -13.86
N ASP A 203 -20.99 0.47 -14.35
CA ASP A 203 -20.72 0.20 -15.77
C ASP A 203 -20.78 -1.30 -16.08
N SER A 204 -20.25 -2.16 -15.20
CA SER A 204 -20.25 -3.62 -15.43
C SER A 204 -21.66 -4.22 -15.45
N ASN A 205 -22.60 -3.70 -14.67
CA ASN A 205 -23.94 -4.28 -14.60
C ASN A 205 -24.75 -4.12 -15.90
N PRO A 206 -24.88 -2.91 -16.50
CA PRO A 206 -25.50 -2.77 -17.83
C PRO A 206 -24.75 -3.56 -18.92
N LEU A 207 -23.42 -3.57 -18.89
CA LEU A 207 -22.62 -4.34 -19.86
C LEU A 207 -22.88 -5.85 -19.76
N TYR A 208 -23.03 -6.37 -18.54
CA TYR A 208 -23.41 -7.75 -18.30
C TYR A 208 -24.80 -8.06 -18.86
N ASP A 209 -25.83 -7.27 -18.53
CA ASP A 209 -27.20 -7.46 -19.05
C ASP A 209 -27.22 -7.44 -20.58
N ILE A 210 -26.55 -6.47 -21.21
CA ILE A 210 -26.46 -6.38 -22.67
C ILE A 210 -25.73 -7.59 -23.25
N SER A 211 -24.64 -8.04 -22.62
CA SER A 211 -23.89 -9.21 -23.10
C SER A 211 -24.72 -10.49 -23.07
N VAL A 212 -25.52 -10.72 -22.03
CA VAL A 212 -26.42 -11.88 -21.94
C VAL A 212 -27.44 -11.83 -23.07
N ARG A 213 -28.10 -10.68 -23.27
CA ARG A 213 -29.11 -10.51 -24.33
C ARG A 213 -28.53 -10.66 -25.73
N LEU A 214 -27.33 -10.13 -25.98
CA LEU A 214 -26.62 -10.29 -27.25
C LEU A 214 -26.25 -11.74 -27.50
N MET A 215 -25.75 -12.46 -26.48
CA MET A 215 -25.40 -13.87 -26.58
C MET A 215 -26.61 -14.73 -26.96
N PHE A 216 -27.77 -14.52 -26.33
CA PHE A 216 -29.00 -15.20 -26.73
C PHE A 216 -29.42 -14.85 -28.16
N LYS A 217 -29.38 -13.57 -28.55
CA LYS A 217 -29.72 -13.14 -29.91
C LYS A 217 -28.81 -13.71 -30.99
N LEU A 218 -27.51 -13.82 -30.71
CA LEU A 218 -26.54 -14.46 -31.61
C LEU A 218 -26.80 -15.96 -31.72
N HIS A 219 -27.12 -16.64 -30.61
CA HIS A 219 -27.47 -18.06 -30.60
C HIS A 219 -28.78 -18.39 -31.31
N GLU A 220 -29.72 -17.45 -31.41
CA GLU A 220 -30.92 -17.59 -32.26
C GLU A 220 -30.59 -17.60 -33.76
N SER A 221 -29.50 -16.95 -34.16
CA SER A 221 -29.22 -16.64 -35.58
C SER A 221 -27.97 -17.33 -36.15
N LEU A 222 -27.07 -17.85 -35.31
CA LEU A 222 -25.80 -18.44 -35.71
C LEU A 222 -25.63 -19.88 -35.18
N PRO A 223 -24.88 -20.75 -35.89
CA PRO A 223 -24.58 -22.10 -35.42
C PRO A 223 -23.76 -22.12 -34.12
N ASN A 224 -23.95 -23.17 -33.32
CA ASN A 224 -23.30 -23.32 -32.01
C ASN A 224 -21.77 -23.29 -32.08
N ASP A 225 -21.17 -23.82 -33.13
CA ASP A 225 -19.72 -23.93 -33.27
C ASP A 225 -19.05 -22.55 -33.42
N VAL A 226 -19.70 -21.61 -34.10
CA VAL A 226 -19.19 -20.25 -34.34
C VAL A 226 -19.08 -19.45 -33.04
N LEU A 227 -19.99 -19.69 -32.09
CA LEU A 227 -20.07 -18.96 -30.83
C LEU A 227 -19.31 -19.63 -29.68
N SER A 228 -18.55 -20.72 -29.92
CA SER A 228 -17.82 -21.42 -28.84
C SER A 228 -16.89 -20.49 -28.07
N GLY A 229 -16.02 -19.76 -28.79
CA GLY A 229 -15.10 -18.82 -28.14
C GLY A 229 -15.81 -17.68 -27.38
N HIS A 230 -17.01 -17.27 -27.82
CA HIS A 230 -17.81 -16.26 -27.11
C HIS A 230 -18.37 -16.81 -25.81
N ARG A 231 -18.83 -18.06 -25.80
CA ARG A 231 -19.31 -18.74 -24.58
C ARG A 231 -18.18 -18.92 -23.57
N ASP A 232 -17.02 -19.40 -24.01
CA ASP A 232 -15.86 -19.62 -23.14
C ASP A 232 -15.39 -18.31 -22.50
N ARG A 233 -15.32 -17.24 -23.32
CA ARG A 233 -14.94 -15.91 -22.84
C ARG A 233 -15.99 -15.31 -21.90
N PHE A 234 -17.27 -15.41 -22.25
CA PHE A 234 -18.37 -14.99 -21.37
C PHE A 234 -18.31 -15.71 -20.02
N TYR A 235 -18.13 -17.03 -20.03
CA TYR A 235 -18.08 -17.84 -18.82
C TYR A 235 -16.93 -17.41 -17.89
N ALA A 236 -15.74 -17.18 -18.45
CA ALA A 236 -14.59 -16.68 -17.70
C ALA A 236 -14.84 -15.29 -17.10
N ILE A 237 -15.48 -14.38 -17.86
CA ILE A 237 -15.86 -13.05 -17.39
C ILE A 237 -16.92 -13.15 -16.27
N PHE A 238 -17.94 -14.00 -16.46
CA PHE A 238 -19.03 -14.21 -15.50
C PHE A 238 -18.50 -14.67 -14.13
N LEU A 239 -17.61 -15.67 -14.10
CA LEU A 239 -17.02 -16.16 -12.85
C LEU A 239 -16.26 -15.05 -12.11
N LYS A 240 -15.41 -14.30 -12.81
CA LYS A 240 -14.63 -13.21 -12.23
C LYS A 240 -15.50 -12.03 -11.80
N LEU A 241 -16.57 -11.73 -12.54
CA LEU A 241 -17.52 -10.67 -12.19
C LEU A 241 -18.36 -11.04 -10.98
N LYS A 242 -18.77 -12.30 -10.87
CA LYS A 242 -19.45 -12.84 -9.68
C LYS A 242 -18.56 -12.72 -8.45
N GLU A 243 -17.31 -13.17 -8.55
CA GLU A 243 -16.32 -13.02 -7.49
C GLU A 243 -16.12 -11.54 -7.11
N PHE A 244 -16.05 -10.64 -8.10
CA PHE A 244 -15.95 -9.20 -7.86
C PHE A 244 -17.12 -8.67 -7.00
N TYR A 245 -18.37 -8.98 -7.35
CA TYR A 245 -19.53 -8.53 -6.57
C TYR A 245 -19.61 -9.18 -5.19
N ASP A 246 -19.29 -10.47 -5.10
CA ASP A 246 -19.29 -11.22 -3.84
C ASP A 246 -18.22 -10.70 -2.86
N ASN A 247 -17.07 -10.25 -3.35
CA ASN A 247 -16.01 -9.65 -2.54
C ASN A 247 -16.35 -8.23 -2.06
N ILE A 248 -17.16 -7.46 -2.80
CA ILE A 248 -17.58 -6.11 -2.40
C ILE A 248 -18.76 -6.16 -1.42
N ARG A 249 -19.72 -7.06 -1.62
CA ARG A 249 -20.95 -7.14 -0.81
C ARG A 249 -20.74 -7.13 0.71
N PRO A 250 -19.73 -7.81 1.30
CA PRO A 250 -19.49 -7.77 2.74
C PRO A 250 -18.85 -6.45 3.22
N LEU A 251 -18.33 -5.60 2.33
CA LEU A 251 -17.65 -4.36 2.70
C LEU A 251 -18.65 -3.29 3.12
N GLN A 252 -18.60 -2.91 4.40
CA GLN A 252 -19.53 -1.94 5.02
C GLN A 252 -19.57 -0.58 4.30
N TYR A 253 -18.51 -0.15 3.61
CA TYR A 253 -18.46 1.15 2.91
C TYR A 253 -19.54 1.26 1.82
N PHE A 254 -19.85 0.15 1.14
CA PHE A 254 -20.78 0.16 0.01
C PHE A 254 -22.23 0.05 0.44
N LYS A 255 -22.51 -0.50 1.64
CA LYS A 255 -23.87 -0.79 2.13
C LYS A 255 -24.81 0.42 2.08
N ASP A 256 -24.28 1.60 2.40
CA ASP A 256 -25.05 2.85 2.46
C ASP A 256 -24.95 3.69 1.17
N LEU A 257 -24.07 3.32 0.22
CA LEU A 257 -23.81 4.08 -1.01
C LEU A 257 -24.45 3.45 -2.25
N ILE A 258 -24.42 2.12 -2.36
CA ILE A 258 -24.87 1.38 -3.53
C ILE A 258 -25.38 -0.01 -3.16
N THR A 259 -26.48 -0.42 -3.77
CA THR A 259 -26.94 -1.81 -3.77
C THR A 259 -26.14 -2.58 -4.82
N VAL A 260 -25.24 -3.45 -4.37
CA VAL A 260 -24.43 -4.31 -5.23
C VAL A 260 -25.34 -5.39 -5.86
N PRO A 261 -25.32 -5.59 -7.19
CA PRO A 261 -26.14 -6.61 -7.84
C PRO A 261 -25.80 -8.03 -7.37
N GLU A 262 -26.81 -8.90 -7.43
CA GLU A 262 -26.64 -10.34 -7.25
C GLU A 262 -26.70 -11.03 -8.61
N LEU A 263 -25.61 -11.70 -8.98
CA LEU A 263 -25.56 -12.53 -10.18
C LEU A 263 -26.09 -13.95 -9.88
N PRO A 264 -26.69 -14.64 -10.86
CA PRO A 264 -27.17 -16.01 -10.70
C PRO A 264 -26.08 -16.98 -10.22
N GLN A 265 -26.47 -18.10 -9.60
CA GLN A 265 -25.49 -19.07 -9.09
C GLN A 265 -24.74 -19.77 -10.22
N THR A 266 -25.41 -20.03 -11.34
CA THR A 266 -24.86 -20.66 -12.55
C THR A 266 -24.91 -19.69 -13.72
N SER A 267 -23.94 -19.78 -14.63
CA SER A 267 -23.95 -19.01 -15.89
C SER A 267 -25.22 -19.35 -16.69
N PRO A 268 -25.86 -18.37 -17.37
CA PRO A 268 -26.96 -18.64 -18.28
C PRO A 268 -26.59 -19.68 -19.35
N ASN A 269 -27.50 -20.60 -19.65
CA ASN A 269 -27.30 -21.56 -20.73
C ASN A 269 -27.83 -20.99 -22.06
N PHE A 270 -26.93 -20.45 -22.88
CA PHE A 270 -27.29 -19.84 -24.17
C PHE A 270 -27.81 -20.83 -25.23
N GLN A 271 -27.71 -22.14 -24.98
CA GLN A 271 -28.27 -23.18 -25.87
C GLN A 271 -29.75 -23.47 -25.56
N SER A 272 -30.25 -23.06 -24.40
CA SER A 272 -31.63 -23.28 -23.95
C SER A 272 -32.46 -22.00 -24.16
N GLN A 273 -33.43 -22.03 -25.08
CA GLN A 273 -34.38 -20.91 -25.25
C GLN A 273 -35.29 -20.71 -24.02
N VAL A 274 -35.47 -21.76 -23.20
CA VAL A 274 -36.23 -21.70 -21.94
C VAL A 274 -35.53 -20.80 -20.92
N ASP A 275 -34.19 -20.77 -20.93
CA ASP A 275 -33.38 -19.98 -20.01
C ASP A 275 -33.38 -18.48 -20.35
N PHE A 276 -33.73 -18.09 -21.58
CA PHE A 276 -33.95 -16.68 -21.92
C PHE A 276 -35.25 -16.15 -21.31
N GLY A 277 -36.31 -16.96 -21.29
CA GLY A 277 -37.60 -16.59 -20.71
C GLY A 277 -37.57 -16.42 -19.18
N SER A 278 -36.60 -17.04 -18.50
CA SER A 278 -36.40 -16.95 -17.04
C SER A 278 -35.35 -15.91 -16.61
N TYR A 279 -34.67 -15.25 -17.56
CA TYR A 279 -33.63 -14.28 -17.24
C TYR A 279 -34.21 -12.98 -16.67
N ILE A 280 -33.77 -12.63 -15.45
CA ILE A 280 -34.10 -11.37 -14.77
C ILE A 280 -32.85 -10.48 -14.72
N PRO A 281 -32.89 -9.25 -15.27
CA PRO A 281 -31.76 -8.33 -15.24
C PRO A 281 -31.38 -7.95 -13.81
N PRO A 282 -30.10 -8.05 -13.42
CA PRO A 282 -29.65 -7.59 -12.11
C PRO A 282 -29.74 -6.06 -12.01
N VAL A 283 -30.17 -5.54 -10.87
CA VAL A 283 -30.42 -4.10 -10.66
C VAL A 283 -29.35 -3.49 -9.77
N VAL A 284 -28.72 -2.41 -10.24
CA VAL A 284 -27.87 -1.52 -9.42
C VAL A 284 -28.70 -0.31 -8.98
N PHE A 285 -28.75 -0.04 -7.68
CA PHE A 285 -29.34 1.19 -7.14
C PHE A 285 -28.29 1.98 -6.35
N VAL A 286 -28.12 3.26 -6.68
CA VAL A 286 -27.26 4.19 -5.90
C VAL A 286 -28.16 5.09 -5.08
N GLN A 287 -27.91 5.19 -3.78
CA GLN A 287 -28.74 6.04 -2.92
C GLN A 287 -28.59 7.52 -3.33
N PRO A 288 -29.69 8.26 -3.54
CA PRO A 288 -29.64 9.70 -3.77
C PRO A 288 -29.09 10.41 -2.52
N GLU A 289 -28.04 11.21 -2.68
CA GLU A 289 -27.52 12.03 -1.59
C GLU A 289 -28.60 13.00 -1.06
N PRO A 290 -28.71 13.23 0.26
CA PRO A 290 -29.59 14.26 0.81
C PRO A 290 -29.19 15.62 0.23
N GLU A 291 -30.19 16.36 -0.26
CA GLU A 291 -29.98 17.72 -0.74
C GLU A 291 -29.35 18.56 0.39
N PRO A 292 -28.24 19.28 0.16
CA PRO A 292 -27.76 20.22 1.14
C PRO A 292 -28.80 21.33 1.28
N ASP A 293 -29.24 21.56 2.51
CA ASP A 293 -30.03 22.72 2.90
C ASP A 293 -29.45 23.95 2.24
N VAL A 294 -30.26 24.58 1.40
CA VAL A 294 -30.02 25.96 1.00
C VAL A 294 -30.02 26.75 2.30
N VAL A 295 -28.86 27.22 2.72
CA VAL A 295 -28.73 28.16 3.82
C VAL A 295 -29.40 29.46 3.35
N VAL A 296 -30.71 29.55 3.56
CA VAL A 296 -31.45 30.80 3.67
C VAL A 296 -31.64 31.03 5.15
N ASP A 297 -30.88 31.98 5.69
CA ASP A 297 -31.26 32.71 6.88
C ASP A 297 -32.70 33.23 6.68
N ASP A 298 -33.68 32.66 7.38
CA ASP A 298 -34.63 33.48 8.12
C ASP A 298 -35.37 32.65 9.19
N LEU A 299 -35.55 33.30 10.33
CA LEU A 299 -35.92 32.77 11.63
C LEU A 299 -37.45 32.64 11.83
N VAL A 300 -37.83 31.78 12.80
CA VAL A 300 -39.06 31.77 13.67
C VAL A 300 -40.44 31.62 13.00
N ASP A 301 -41.48 30.97 13.57
CA ASP A 301 -41.70 30.34 14.88
C ASP A 301 -42.88 29.33 14.86
N THR A 302 -42.99 28.63 15.98
CA THR A 302 -43.81 27.49 16.41
C THR A 302 -45.34 27.71 16.65
N ASN A 303 -46.18 26.69 16.36
CA ASN A 303 -47.09 25.98 17.31
C ASN A 303 -48.38 25.38 16.68
N ASN A 304 -48.56 24.05 16.88
CA ASN A 304 -49.73 23.30 17.40
C ASN A 304 -51.13 23.97 17.33
N THR A 305 -52.27 23.33 17.00
CA THR A 305 -52.76 21.99 17.42
C THR A 305 -54.14 21.71 16.77
N THR A 306 -54.45 20.42 16.56
CA THR A 306 -55.76 19.71 16.66
C THR A 306 -57.02 20.09 15.86
N GLU A 307 -57.45 19.09 15.08
CA GLU A 307 -58.77 18.42 15.07
C GLU A 307 -60.02 19.06 14.42
N GLU A 308 -60.49 18.28 13.43
CA GLU A 308 -61.88 17.83 13.17
C GLU A 308 -62.90 18.69 12.38
N VAL A 309 -63.08 18.26 11.12
CA VAL A 309 -64.35 17.85 10.47
C VAL A 309 -65.59 18.70 10.76
N ASN A 310 -65.98 19.58 9.81
CA ASN A 310 -67.12 19.38 8.89
C ASN A 310 -67.34 20.65 8.03
N ASN A 311 -67.93 20.47 6.83
CA ASN A 311 -68.50 21.49 5.91
C ASN A 311 -67.70 21.79 4.63
N GLU A 312 -67.53 20.78 3.76
CA GLU A 312 -66.80 20.86 2.48
C GLU A 312 -67.54 21.49 1.27
N ALA A 313 -68.82 21.86 1.37
CA ALA A 313 -69.55 22.25 0.15
C ALA A 313 -69.46 23.75 -0.20
N LEU A 314 -69.26 24.65 0.77
CA LEU A 314 -69.39 26.10 0.54
C LEU A 314 -68.04 26.82 0.32
N THR A 315 -66.93 26.26 0.80
CA THR A 315 -65.59 26.86 0.72
C THR A 315 -64.95 26.75 -0.65
N ARG A 316 -65.29 25.71 -1.44
CA ARG A 316 -64.64 25.46 -2.75
C ARG A 316 -64.97 26.52 -3.80
N ILE A 317 -66.15 27.15 -3.73
CA ILE A 317 -66.56 28.14 -4.73
C ILE A 317 -65.81 29.47 -4.51
N ASN A 318 -65.73 29.94 -3.26
CA ASN A 318 -65.06 31.22 -2.96
C ASN A 318 -63.53 31.17 -3.15
N ILE A 319 -62.90 30.00 -2.95
CA ILE A 319 -61.45 29.83 -3.16
C ILE A 319 -61.09 29.92 -4.66
N LEU A 320 -61.95 29.41 -5.54
CA LEU A 320 -61.67 29.40 -6.98
C LEU A 320 -61.70 30.81 -7.60
N GLU A 321 -62.59 31.70 -7.16
CA GLU A 321 -62.64 33.08 -7.66
C GLU A 321 -61.42 33.91 -7.21
N SER A 322 -60.95 33.74 -5.97
CA SER A 322 -59.76 34.45 -5.47
C SER A 322 -58.48 34.01 -6.19
N ILE A 323 -58.36 32.71 -6.51
CA ILE A 323 -57.17 32.17 -7.20
C ILE A 323 -57.07 32.68 -8.64
N ILE A 324 -58.19 32.93 -9.31
CA ILE A 324 -58.18 33.45 -10.69
C ILE A 324 -57.68 34.89 -10.69
N ASN A 325 -58.14 35.72 -9.76
CA ASN A 325 -57.73 37.12 -9.68
C ASN A 325 -56.24 37.29 -9.33
N ASP A 326 -55.70 36.47 -8.42
CA ASP A 326 -54.26 36.46 -8.10
C ASP A 326 -53.39 36.00 -9.29
N LYS A 327 -53.92 35.11 -10.13
CA LYS A 327 -53.24 34.64 -11.34
C LYS A 327 -53.16 35.72 -12.42
N ASP A 328 -54.19 36.53 -12.58
CA ASP A 328 -54.17 37.61 -13.57
C ASP A 328 -53.19 38.73 -13.18
N MET A 329 -53.10 39.09 -11.89
CA MET A 329 -52.10 40.07 -11.42
C MET A 329 -50.65 39.55 -11.56
N THR A 330 -50.42 38.24 -11.34
CA THR A 330 -49.08 37.66 -11.51
C THR A 330 -48.67 37.60 -12.97
N ILE A 331 -49.60 37.36 -13.90
CA ILE A 331 -49.31 37.40 -15.34
C ILE A 331 -48.88 38.81 -15.78
N GLU A 332 -49.51 39.85 -15.26
CA GLU A 332 -49.20 41.23 -15.62
C GLU A 332 -47.83 41.68 -15.07
N ALA A 333 -47.48 41.26 -13.86
CA ALA A 333 -46.15 41.47 -13.28
C ALA A 333 -45.05 40.70 -14.05
N LEU A 334 -45.34 39.50 -14.56
CA LEU A 334 -44.41 38.72 -15.36
C LEU A 334 -44.17 39.34 -16.74
N LYS A 335 -45.20 39.92 -17.37
CA LYS A 335 -45.05 40.65 -18.65
C LYS A 335 -44.15 41.87 -18.50
N SER A 336 -44.32 42.66 -17.44
CA SER A 336 -43.46 43.82 -17.15
C SER A 336 -41.99 43.42 -16.94
N LYS A 337 -41.73 42.31 -16.22
CA LYS A 337 -40.37 41.75 -16.09
C LYS A 337 -39.80 41.26 -17.41
N LEU A 338 -40.61 40.69 -18.29
CA LEU A 338 -40.18 40.21 -19.60
C LEU A 338 -39.66 41.37 -20.46
N ASP A 339 -40.40 42.48 -20.50
CA ASP A 339 -40.00 43.69 -21.25
C ASP A 339 -38.69 44.28 -20.70
N GLN A 340 -38.51 44.28 -19.37
CA GLN A 340 -37.28 44.73 -18.74
C GLN A 340 -36.08 43.82 -19.09
N PHE A 341 -36.27 42.51 -19.13
CA PHE A 341 -35.23 41.57 -19.55
C PHE A 341 -34.87 41.75 -21.03
N GLN A 342 -35.85 42.07 -21.87
CA GLN A 342 -35.64 42.27 -23.30
C GLN A 342 -34.78 43.52 -23.57
N GLN A 343 -35.03 44.63 -22.85
CA GLN A 343 -34.19 45.83 -22.94
C GLN A 343 -32.76 45.59 -22.43
N ASN A 344 -32.60 44.83 -21.34
CA ASN A 344 -31.29 44.47 -20.81
C ASN A 344 -30.50 43.59 -21.79
N PHE A 345 -31.19 42.74 -22.55
CA PHE A 345 -30.55 41.88 -23.55
C PHE A 345 -29.97 42.69 -24.72
N VAL A 346 -30.71 43.68 -25.22
CA VAL A 346 -30.25 44.58 -26.28
C VAL A 346 -29.03 45.40 -25.85
N ALA A 347 -29.02 45.91 -24.60
CA ALA A 347 -27.87 46.63 -24.07
C ALA A 347 -26.63 45.72 -23.92
N LEU A 348 -26.84 44.45 -23.54
CA LEU A 348 -25.75 43.49 -23.41
C LEU A 348 -25.17 43.09 -24.77
N GLU A 349 -26.01 42.96 -25.79
CA GLU A 349 -25.58 42.67 -27.18
C GLU A 349 -24.72 43.81 -27.76
N GLN A 350 -25.08 45.07 -27.48
CA GLN A 350 -24.27 46.22 -27.89
C GLN A 350 -22.89 46.24 -27.23
N ASN A 351 -22.81 45.91 -25.93
CA ASN A 351 -21.54 45.84 -25.21
C ASN A 351 -20.68 44.67 -25.70
N TYR A 352 -21.28 43.51 -25.97
CA TYR A 352 -20.57 42.36 -26.51
C TYR A 352 -19.95 42.66 -27.88
N ASN A 353 -20.70 43.33 -28.76
CA ASN A 353 -20.18 43.71 -30.07
C ASN A 353 -19.02 44.72 -29.98
N HIS A 354 -19.01 45.60 -28.97
CA HIS A 354 -17.89 46.50 -28.70
C HIS A 354 -16.63 45.75 -28.25
N ASP A 355 -16.78 44.82 -27.30
CA ASP A 355 -15.66 44.03 -26.76
C ASP A 355 -15.04 43.12 -27.83
N VAL A 356 -15.87 42.52 -28.69
CA VAL A 356 -15.39 41.70 -29.82
C VAL A 356 -14.54 42.54 -30.79
N ALA A 357 -14.98 43.76 -31.12
CA ALA A 357 -14.21 44.65 -31.99
C ALA A 357 -12.86 45.07 -31.36
N GLN A 358 -12.82 45.28 -30.05
CA GLN A 358 -11.57 45.61 -29.34
C GLN A 358 -10.60 44.42 -29.30
N LEU A 359 -11.10 43.21 -29.06
CA LEU A 359 -10.29 41.98 -29.07
C LEU A 359 -9.76 41.64 -30.46
N GLN A 360 -10.53 41.91 -31.52
CA GLN A 360 -10.06 41.76 -32.90
C GLN A 360 -8.86 42.67 -33.18
N LYS A 361 -8.94 43.94 -32.76
CA LYS A 361 -7.84 44.91 -32.93
C LYS A 361 -6.58 44.51 -32.15
N GLN A 362 -6.71 43.92 -30.96
CA GLN A 362 -5.56 43.42 -30.20
C GLN A 362 -4.91 42.20 -30.83
N ASN A 363 -5.70 41.26 -31.38
CA ASN A 363 -5.16 40.11 -32.08
C ASN A 363 -4.39 40.51 -33.34
N GLU A 364 -4.84 41.55 -34.05
CA GLU A 364 -4.14 42.08 -35.22
C GLU A 364 -2.74 42.63 -34.86
N ILE A 365 -2.62 43.34 -33.72
CA ILE A 365 -1.33 43.83 -33.20
C ILE A 365 -0.40 42.66 -32.83
N LEU A 366 -0.92 41.68 -32.09
CA LEU A 366 -0.12 40.51 -31.68
C LEU A 366 0.32 39.65 -32.86
N THR A 367 -0.48 39.60 -33.93
CA THR A 367 -0.12 38.88 -35.16
C THR A 367 1.05 39.57 -35.87
N ASN A 368 1.03 40.90 -35.95
CA ASN A 368 2.14 41.67 -36.52
C ASN A 368 3.44 41.55 -35.68
N ASP A 369 3.34 41.54 -34.34
CA ASP A 369 4.50 41.35 -33.47
C ASP A 369 5.11 39.95 -33.61
N LEU A 370 4.27 38.93 -33.84
CA LEU A 370 4.72 37.56 -34.08
C LEU A 370 5.47 37.44 -35.41
N GLU A 371 4.96 38.08 -36.47
CA GLU A 371 5.59 38.11 -37.80
C GLU A 371 6.96 38.80 -37.74
N LEU A 372 7.06 39.93 -37.03
CA LEU A 372 8.33 40.63 -36.82
C LEU A 372 9.37 39.78 -36.07
N SER A 373 8.93 38.99 -35.10
CA SER A 373 9.81 38.12 -34.30
C SER A 373 10.29 36.90 -35.10
N GLN A 374 9.44 36.36 -35.97
CA GLN A 374 9.81 35.29 -36.91
C GLN A 374 10.88 35.75 -37.90
N ASP A 375 10.73 36.94 -38.49
CA ASP A 375 11.74 37.53 -39.37
C ASP A 375 13.10 37.73 -38.68
N GLN A 376 13.10 38.11 -37.40
CA GLN A 376 14.34 38.24 -36.62
C GLN A 376 15.04 36.89 -36.40
N CYS A 377 14.28 35.84 -36.10
CA CYS A 377 14.83 34.49 -35.94
C CYS A 377 15.42 33.95 -37.25
N ASP A 378 14.75 34.18 -38.39
CA ASP A 378 15.23 33.71 -39.69
C ASP A 378 16.51 34.46 -40.12
N ASN A 379 16.62 35.76 -39.79
CA ASN A 379 17.82 36.55 -40.06
C ASN A 379 19.03 36.08 -39.22
N LEU A 380 18.81 35.79 -37.92
CA LEU A 380 19.86 35.23 -37.05
C LEU A 380 20.31 33.84 -37.51
N ARG A 381 19.39 33.03 -38.00
CA ARG A 381 19.69 31.70 -38.55
C ARG A 381 20.55 31.81 -39.80
N SER A 382 20.19 32.69 -40.72
CA SER A 382 20.99 32.95 -41.93
C SER A 382 22.39 33.49 -41.60
N GLN A 383 22.56 34.30 -40.55
CA GLN A 383 23.88 34.77 -40.12
C GLN A 383 24.76 33.65 -39.54
N ASN A 384 24.17 32.71 -38.80
CA ASN A 384 24.89 31.55 -38.29
C ASN A 384 25.37 30.64 -39.43
N ASP A 385 24.52 30.35 -40.40
CA ASP A 385 24.88 29.53 -41.56
C ASP A 385 26.02 30.18 -42.37
N ASP A 386 26.01 31.52 -42.49
CA ASP A 386 27.03 32.29 -43.20
C ASP A 386 28.38 32.36 -42.43
N LEU A 387 28.34 32.33 -41.10
CA LEU A 387 29.54 32.23 -40.24
C LEU A 387 30.15 30.82 -40.28
N GLU A 388 29.32 29.79 -40.34
CA GLU A 388 29.75 28.39 -40.41
C GLU A 388 30.43 28.09 -41.75
N LEU A 389 29.92 28.68 -42.84
CA LEU A 389 30.55 28.64 -44.17
C LEU A 389 31.91 29.38 -44.19
N LYS A 390 32.01 30.54 -43.53
CA LYS A 390 33.29 31.29 -43.40
C LYS A 390 34.34 30.55 -42.57
N LEU A 391 33.92 29.69 -41.64
CA LEU A 391 34.81 28.90 -40.80
C LEU A 391 35.37 27.67 -41.54
N THR A 392 34.63 27.15 -42.52
CA THR A 392 35.05 26.03 -43.37
C THR A 392 35.95 26.46 -44.53
N ASP A 393 35.81 27.68 -45.04
CA ASP A 393 36.60 28.21 -46.18
C ASP A 393 38.01 28.75 -45.82
N ASN A 394 38.42 28.75 -44.55
CA ASN A 394 39.70 29.35 -44.13
C ASN A 394 40.71 28.30 -43.56
N PRO A 395 41.44 27.57 -44.42
CA PRO A 395 42.30 26.44 -44.02
C PRO A 395 43.47 26.81 -43.11
N MET A 396 43.85 28.11 -43.01
CA MET A 396 44.90 28.55 -42.09
C MET A 396 44.50 28.50 -40.61
N LEU A 397 43.21 28.68 -40.27
CA LEU A 397 42.77 28.65 -38.87
C LEU A 397 42.67 27.23 -38.32
N ILE A 398 42.25 26.28 -39.17
CA ILE A 398 42.22 24.84 -38.84
C ILE A 398 43.65 24.31 -38.64
N GLN A 399 44.59 24.72 -39.49
CA GLN A 399 45.99 24.32 -39.34
C GLN A 399 46.64 24.92 -38.08
N LYS A 400 46.32 26.18 -37.75
CA LYS A 400 46.83 26.84 -36.55
C LYS A 400 46.22 26.30 -35.25
N ALA A 401 44.96 25.85 -35.29
CA ALA A 401 44.33 25.15 -34.18
C ALA A 401 44.96 23.76 -33.94
N ASN A 402 45.24 23.02 -35.01
CA ASN A 402 45.90 21.71 -34.93
C ASN A 402 47.36 21.81 -34.46
N GLU A 403 48.11 22.85 -34.89
CA GLU A 403 49.48 23.10 -34.41
C GLU A 403 49.52 23.46 -32.92
N GLU A 404 48.53 24.22 -32.43
CA GLU A 404 48.46 24.59 -31.02
C GLU A 404 47.97 23.42 -30.14
N GLU A 405 47.12 22.55 -30.67
CA GLU A 405 46.75 21.28 -30.05
C GLU A 405 47.96 20.33 -29.95
N GLU A 406 48.80 20.23 -30.99
CA GLU A 406 50.03 19.43 -30.94
C GLU A 406 51.06 19.97 -29.95
N LYS A 407 51.22 21.31 -29.88
CA LYS A 407 52.07 21.94 -28.85
C LYS A 407 51.56 21.67 -27.44
N GLN A 408 50.24 21.70 -27.23
CA GLN A 408 49.65 21.44 -25.93
C GLN A 408 49.81 19.97 -25.53
N LYS A 409 49.75 19.05 -26.50
CA LYS A 409 50.07 17.63 -26.33
C LYS A 409 51.54 17.41 -25.95
N MET A 410 52.48 18.06 -26.66
CA MET A 410 53.91 18.02 -26.32
C MET A 410 54.25 18.68 -24.96
N ALA A 411 53.54 19.76 -24.59
CA ALA A 411 53.68 20.39 -23.28
C ALA A 411 53.16 19.48 -22.16
N SER A 412 52.05 18.75 -22.40
CA SER A 412 51.51 17.75 -21.49
C SER A 412 52.45 16.54 -21.33
N GLU A 413 53.09 16.08 -22.42
CA GLU A 413 54.12 15.03 -22.34
C GLU A 413 55.38 15.50 -21.61
N LYS A 414 55.82 16.75 -21.82
CA LYS A 414 56.92 17.36 -21.03
C LYS A 414 56.55 17.48 -19.56
N PHE A 415 55.32 17.89 -19.24
CA PHE A 415 54.83 17.97 -17.86
C PHE A 415 54.77 16.59 -17.20
N ASN A 416 54.33 15.55 -17.93
CA ASN A 416 54.34 14.18 -17.41
C ASN A 416 55.75 13.65 -17.21
N LYS A 417 56.69 13.92 -18.12
CA LYS A 417 58.12 13.58 -17.91
C LYS A 417 58.71 14.32 -16.72
N LEU A 418 58.37 15.60 -16.55
CA LEU A 418 58.80 16.40 -15.40
C LEU A 418 58.20 15.90 -14.10
N LYS A 419 56.94 15.46 -14.10
CA LYS A 419 56.28 14.79 -12.98
C LYS A 419 56.99 13.48 -12.63
N THR A 420 57.33 12.65 -13.60
CA THR A 420 58.11 11.42 -13.37
C THR A 420 59.49 11.73 -12.80
N MET A 421 60.18 12.75 -13.33
CA MET A 421 61.48 13.20 -12.83
C MET A 421 61.38 13.78 -11.41
N TYR A 422 60.32 14.53 -11.10
CA TYR A 422 60.07 15.05 -9.76
C TYR A 422 59.74 13.92 -8.77
N THR A 423 59.05 12.88 -9.23
CA THR A 423 58.78 11.67 -8.44
C THR A 423 60.09 10.91 -8.16
N GLN A 424 60.95 10.77 -9.17
CA GLN A 424 62.29 10.17 -9.02
C GLN A 424 63.19 10.99 -8.08
N ILE A 425 63.23 12.32 -8.21
CA ILE A 425 63.99 13.21 -7.33
C ILE A 425 63.44 13.17 -5.90
N ARG A 426 62.13 13.10 -5.73
CA ARG A 426 61.50 12.94 -4.41
C ARG A 426 61.87 11.59 -3.80
N ASP A 427 61.87 10.52 -4.57
CA ASP A 427 62.23 9.19 -4.09
C ASP A 427 63.75 9.09 -3.80
N GLU A 428 64.60 9.74 -4.61
CA GLU A 428 66.02 9.96 -4.31
C GLU A 428 66.21 10.81 -3.05
N HIS A 429 65.42 11.86 -2.84
CA HIS A 429 65.48 12.69 -1.65
C HIS A 429 65.04 11.92 -0.40
N ILE A 430 64.02 11.07 -0.51
CA ILE A 430 63.59 10.16 0.56
C ILE A 430 64.68 9.11 0.86
N ASN A 431 65.32 8.57 -0.17
CA ASN A 431 66.44 7.64 -0.01
C ASN A 431 67.67 8.34 0.58
N LEU A 432 68.00 9.56 0.15
CA LEU A 432 69.06 10.39 0.72
C LEU A 432 68.73 10.82 2.15
N LEU A 433 67.47 11.01 2.51
CA LEU A 433 67.05 11.25 3.90
C LEU A 433 67.23 10.00 4.77
N ARG A 434 66.98 8.79 4.21
CA ARG A 434 67.29 7.52 4.88
C ARG A 434 68.79 7.31 5.02
N GLU A 435 69.58 7.54 3.97
CA GLU A 435 71.05 7.48 4.02
C GLU A 435 71.63 8.56 4.93
N HIS A 436 71.06 9.77 4.96
CA HIS A 436 71.43 10.83 5.89
C HIS A 436 71.09 10.42 7.31
N SER A 437 69.97 9.72 7.56
CA SER A 437 69.65 9.16 8.89
C SER A 437 70.67 8.09 9.32
N GLU A 438 71.06 7.19 8.43
CA GLU A 438 72.13 6.19 8.68
C GLU A 438 73.50 6.85 8.85
N SER A 439 73.83 7.84 8.03
CA SER A 439 75.09 8.60 8.09
C SER A 439 75.14 9.48 9.34
N THR A 440 74.01 10.01 9.81
CA THR A 440 73.90 10.74 11.08
C THR A 440 74.11 9.79 12.26
N LYS A 441 73.58 8.56 12.20
CA LYS A 441 73.88 7.50 13.19
C LYS A 441 75.37 7.12 13.19
N ASN A 442 76.01 7.02 12.02
CA ASN A 442 77.44 6.75 11.92
C ASN A 442 78.29 7.95 12.35
N LEU A 443 77.85 9.19 12.09
CA LEU A 443 78.48 10.43 12.54
C LEU A 443 78.37 10.60 14.06
N THR A 444 77.29 10.16 14.70
CA THR A 444 77.21 10.14 16.17
C THR A 444 78.18 9.14 16.80
N LYS A 445 78.37 7.97 16.16
CA LYS A 445 79.41 7.01 16.57
C LYS A 445 80.83 7.57 16.35
N GLY A 446 81.04 8.28 15.24
CA GLY A 446 82.30 8.98 14.94
C GLY A 446 82.59 10.16 15.87
N LYS A 447 81.58 10.94 16.27
CA LYS A 447 81.72 12.05 17.23
C LYS A 447 82.12 11.56 18.63
N GLN A 448 81.65 10.38 19.05
CA GLN A 448 82.13 9.75 20.29
C GLN A 448 83.61 9.36 20.20
N ALA A 449 84.07 8.77 19.09
CA ALA A 449 85.48 8.45 18.89
C ALA A 449 86.37 9.72 18.73
N ASN A 450 85.84 10.78 18.12
CA ASN A 450 86.58 12.03 17.92
C ASN A 450 86.71 12.84 19.22
N SER A 451 85.78 12.69 20.17
CA SER A 451 85.90 13.27 21.52
C SER A 451 87.05 12.63 22.33
N GLU A 452 87.32 11.34 22.12
CA GLU A 452 88.46 10.64 22.75
C GLU A 452 89.80 11.06 22.13
N LEU A 453 89.84 11.32 20.81
CA LEU A 453 91.01 11.86 20.11
C LEU A 453 91.28 13.34 20.42
N LEU A 454 90.24 14.16 20.67
CA LEU A 454 90.40 15.58 21.01
C LEU A 454 91.12 15.78 22.36
N LEU A 455 90.82 14.92 23.34
CA LEU A 455 91.53 14.88 24.63
C LEU A 455 93.02 14.50 24.45
N GLN A 456 93.37 13.79 23.37
CA GLN A 456 94.74 13.40 23.05
C GLN A 456 95.50 14.49 22.27
N ILE A 457 94.80 15.33 21.50
CA ILE A 457 95.37 16.51 20.79
C ILE A 457 95.60 17.69 21.74
N GLU A 458 94.74 17.90 22.74
CA GLU A 458 94.92 18.96 23.74
C GLU A 458 96.17 18.72 24.61
N ALA A 459 96.51 17.45 24.88
CA ALA A 459 97.75 17.07 25.54
C ALA A 459 99.01 17.38 24.71
N LEU A 460 98.97 17.19 23.38
CA LEU A 460 100.10 17.44 22.47
C LEU A 460 100.24 18.92 22.04
N THR A 461 99.16 19.70 22.11
CA THR A 461 99.17 21.13 21.74
C THR A 461 99.85 21.99 22.83
N ASN A 462 99.75 21.59 24.10
CA ASN A 462 100.51 22.21 25.19
C ASN A 462 102.03 21.99 25.07
N ASP A 463 102.47 20.88 24.46
CA ASP A 463 103.90 20.63 24.20
C ASP A 463 104.46 21.46 23.03
N MET A 464 103.63 21.85 22.05
CA MET A 464 104.05 22.68 20.90
C MET A 464 104.11 24.19 21.18
N ALA A 465 103.35 24.69 22.15
CA ALA A 465 103.37 26.11 22.55
C ALA A 465 104.71 26.54 23.20
N GLY A 466 105.49 25.59 23.75
CA GLY A 466 106.80 25.85 24.33
C GLY A 466 107.93 26.13 23.32
N LEU A 467 107.76 25.77 22.04
CA LEU A 467 108.83 25.86 21.03
C LEU A 467 108.70 27.05 20.05
N LYS A 468 107.60 27.81 20.09
CA LYS A 468 107.31 28.90 19.13
C LYS A 468 107.83 30.29 19.55
N ASN A 469 108.27 30.47 20.80
CA ASN A 469 108.78 31.75 21.31
C ASN A 469 110.24 32.11 20.90
N ASN A 470 110.86 31.37 19.98
CA ASN A 470 112.26 31.58 19.57
C ASN A 470 112.44 32.10 18.13
N ILE A 471 111.38 32.44 17.38
CA ILE A 471 111.49 32.82 15.95
C ILE A 471 110.61 34.03 15.62
N GLU A 472 110.89 35.19 16.22
CA GLU A 472 110.23 36.44 15.83
C GLU A 472 111.14 37.67 16.04
N ASP A 473 112.31 37.66 15.38
CA ASP A 473 113.32 38.74 15.50
C ASP A 473 114.01 39.12 14.16
N LYS A 474 113.29 39.12 13.03
CA LYS A 474 113.86 39.57 11.72
C LYS A 474 112.87 40.33 10.80
N ASN A 475 113.11 41.65 10.70
CA ASN A 475 113.12 42.50 9.48
C ASN A 475 111.90 43.38 9.06
N LYS A 476 112.18 44.70 8.97
CA LYS A 476 111.48 45.83 8.29
C LYS A 476 112.08 46.14 6.90
N THR A 477 111.37 46.78 5.93
CA THR A 477 111.88 47.88 5.00
C THR A 477 110.90 48.48 3.91
N ASN A 478 110.78 49.84 3.84
CA ASN A 478 110.70 50.89 2.73
C ASN A 478 109.80 50.83 1.43
N PHE A 479 109.56 51.87 0.56
CA PHE A 479 109.28 53.37 0.48
C PHE A 479 109.28 53.86 -1.04
N GLU A 480 108.56 54.95 -1.44
CA GLU A 480 108.88 56.06 -2.46
C GLU A 480 108.40 56.28 -3.98
N LEU A 481 107.95 57.55 -4.32
CA LEU A 481 108.21 58.55 -5.46
C LEU A 481 107.53 58.66 -6.90
N LYS A 482 107.11 59.90 -7.37
CA LYS A 482 107.70 60.80 -8.48
C LYS A 482 106.80 61.66 -9.49
N ASN A 483 107.26 62.92 -9.72
CA ASN A 483 107.06 64.12 -10.63
C ASN A 483 106.80 64.06 -12.18
N ASN A 484 106.32 65.17 -12.85
CA ASN A 484 107.11 66.13 -13.72
C ASN A 484 106.39 67.27 -14.54
N PHE A 485 107.16 68.32 -14.91
CA PHE A 485 106.92 69.59 -15.66
C PHE A 485 108.03 69.76 -16.74
N GLU A 486 107.78 70.37 -17.93
CA GLU A 486 108.80 71.15 -18.67
C GLU A 486 108.33 71.94 -19.93
N LEU A 487 109.03 73.07 -20.16
CA LEU A 487 109.23 73.88 -21.39
C LEU A 487 108.08 74.79 -21.86
N LEU A 488 108.10 76.14 -21.81
CA LEU A 488 109.12 77.17 -21.59
C LEU A 488 110.19 77.34 -22.69
N GLN A 489 109.81 77.84 -23.88
CA GLN A 489 110.74 78.65 -24.68
C GLN A 489 110.04 79.37 -25.84
N GLN A 490 110.42 80.64 -26.07
CA GLN A 490 110.17 81.45 -27.28
C GLN A 490 109.08 82.53 -27.20
N ILE A 491 109.14 83.25 -26.09
CA ILE A 491 109.00 84.71 -26.07
C ILE A 491 110.25 85.29 -26.74
N GLU A 492 110.25 85.61 -28.05
CA GLU A 492 111.29 86.50 -28.61
C GLU A 492 110.95 87.25 -29.92
N ASP A 493 109.87 86.90 -30.64
CA ASP A 493 109.49 87.61 -31.88
C ASP A 493 108.65 88.90 -31.67
N HIS A 494 108.69 89.44 -30.46
CA HIS A 494 107.89 90.58 -29.97
C HIS A 494 108.10 91.96 -30.67
N LYS A 495 108.83 92.09 -31.77
CA LYS A 495 109.14 93.42 -32.36
C LYS A 495 108.40 93.79 -33.65
N LYS A 496 107.72 92.86 -34.32
CA LYS A 496 106.93 93.15 -35.54
C LYS A 496 105.41 93.29 -35.31
N GLN A 497 104.91 92.84 -34.14
CA GLN A 497 103.48 92.71 -33.88
C GLN A 497 102.79 93.99 -33.36
N ASN A 498 103.56 95.06 -33.05
CA ASN A 498 103.01 96.32 -32.54
C ASN A 498 102.21 97.15 -33.56
N PHE A 499 102.12 96.72 -34.82
CA PHE A 499 101.24 97.32 -35.83
C PHE A 499 99.92 96.53 -36.02
N GLU A 500 99.86 95.26 -35.58
CA GLU A 500 98.64 94.43 -35.55
C GLU A 500 97.81 94.64 -34.26
N LEU A 501 98.38 95.35 -33.28
CA LEU A 501 97.78 95.63 -31.96
C LEU A 501 96.61 96.64 -32.00
N GLU A 502 96.50 97.45 -33.05
CA GLU A 502 95.40 98.42 -33.21
C GLU A 502 94.18 97.78 -33.88
N THR A 503 94.37 96.81 -34.77
CA THR A 503 93.29 96.01 -35.40
C THR A 503 92.68 94.99 -34.44
N THR A 504 93.49 94.38 -33.57
CA THR A 504 93.03 93.42 -32.56
C THR A 504 92.20 94.06 -31.45
N LYS A 505 92.41 95.35 -31.14
CA LYS A 505 91.60 96.09 -30.16
C LYS A 505 90.12 96.18 -30.55
N ASN A 506 89.83 96.40 -31.85
CA ASN A 506 88.45 96.47 -32.34
C ASN A 506 87.79 95.09 -32.46
N GLU A 507 88.56 94.03 -32.70
CA GLU A 507 88.06 92.64 -32.66
C GLU A 507 87.79 92.14 -31.22
N ILE A 508 88.55 92.61 -30.23
CA ILE A 508 88.35 92.25 -28.82
C ILE A 508 87.04 92.83 -28.27
N ILE A 509 86.63 94.03 -28.71
CA ILE A 509 85.34 94.63 -28.31
C ILE A 509 84.16 93.83 -28.87
N GLN A 510 84.19 93.45 -30.15
CA GLN A 510 83.15 92.57 -30.74
C GLN A 510 83.10 91.18 -30.09
N LYS A 511 84.25 90.62 -29.71
CA LYS A 511 84.30 89.34 -28.97
C LYS A 511 83.77 89.48 -27.54
N TYR A 512 83.99 90.61 -26.87
CA TYR A 512 83.47 90.86 -25.52
C TYR A 512 81.94 90.94 -25.50
N ASP A 513 81.33 91.65 -26.46
CA ASP A 513 79.87 91.74 -26.57
C ASP A 513 79.23 90.39 -26.96
N SER A 514 79.89 89.61 -27.82
CA SER A 514 79.44 88.26 -28.19
C SER A 514 79.53 87.27 -27.01
N ILE A 515 80.54 87.40 -26.16
CA ILE A 515 80.72 86.57 -24.95
C ILE A 515 79.70 86.96 -23.87
N MET A 516 79.36 88.24 -23.70
CA MET A 516 78.33 88.67 -22.74
C MET A 516 76.93 88.15 -23.14
N GLN A 517 76.57 88.21 -24.43
CA GLN A 517 75.31 87.64 -24.92
C GLN A 517 75.27 86.10 -24.78
N ALA A 518 76.38 85.41 -25.05
CA ALA A 518 76.47 83.96 -24.85
C ALA A 518 76.33 83.57 -23.36
N LYS A 519 76.86 84.39 -22.45
CA LYS A 519 76.81 84.14 -21.00
C LYS A 519 75.44 84.41 -20.39
N GLU A 520 74.67 85.36 -20.93
CA GLU A 520 73.27 85.58 -20.55
C GLU A 520 72.35 84.45 -21.03
N LEU A 521 72.53 83.97 -22.27
CA LEU A 521 71.81 82.79 -22.79
C LEU A 521 72.10 81.52 -21.98
N GLN A 522 73.37 81.30 -21.60
CA GLN A 522 73.77 80.15 -20.79
C GLN A 522 73.18 80.19 -19.37
N ASN A 523 72.95 81.38 -18.80
CA ASN A 523 72.38 81.54 -17.45
C ASN A 523 70.85 81.30 -17.42
N VAL A 524 70.16 81.56 -18.54
CA VAL A 524 68.74 81.23 -18.72
C VAL A 524 68.56 79.72 -18.92
N ASP A 525 69.43 79.08 -19.70
CA ASP A 525 69.42 77.62 -19.88
C ASP A 525 69.74 76.88 -18.56
N LEU A 526 70.68 77.36 -17.75
CA LEU A 526 71.00 76.77 -16.44
C LEU A 526 69.80 76.83 -15.48
N LYS A 527 69.08 77.95 -15.42
CA LYS A 527 67.84 78.05 -14.62
C LYS A 527 66.70 77.16 -15.12
N SER A 528 66.60 76.95 -16.43
CA SER A 528 65.60 76.02 -17.01
C SER A 528 65.94 74.55 -16.72
N VAL A 529 67.24 74.21 -16.68
CA VAL A 529 67.69 72.87 -16.30
C VAL A 529 67.50 72.63 -14.80
N GLU A 530 67.77 73.62 -13.96
CA GLU A 530 67.62 73.52 -12.50
C GLU A 530 66.16 73.34 -12.06
N THR A 531 65.22 74.03 -12.74
CA THR A 531 63.77 73.85 -12.52
C THR A 531 63.30 72.47 -12.97
N LYS A 532 63.72 71.98 -14.15
CA LYS A 532 63.43 70.61 -14.60
C LYS A 532 64.05 69.53 -13.72
N LEU A 533 65.25 69.76 -13.16
CA LEU A 533 65.89 68.82 -12.24
C LEU A 533 65.11 68.73 -10.91
N SER A 534 64.57 69.86 -10.44
CA SER A 534 63.72 69.91 -9.25
C SER A 534 62.37 69.21 -9.47
N GLU A 535 61.74 69.42 -10.62
CA GLU A 535 60.49 68.73 -11.00
C GLU A 535 60.71 67.21 -11.12
N ASN A 536 61.75 66.79 -11.84
CA ASN A 536 62.12 65.38 -11.93
C ASN A 536 62.47 64.78 -10.56
N SER A 537 63.10 65.52 -9.66
CA SER A 537 63.38 65.06 -8.30
C SER A 537 62.10 64.83 -7.48
N LEU A 538 61.05 65.63 -7.68
CA LEU A 538 59.76 65.48 -7.02
C LEU A 538 59.00 64.29 -7.59
N GLU A 539 58.99 64.12 -8.92
CA GLU A 539 58.41 62.95 -9.58
C GLU A 539 59.11 61.66 -9.16
N LEU A 540 60.45 61.65 -9.07
CA LEU A 540 61.20 60.48 -8.62
C LEU A 540 60.80 60.07 -7.19
N LYS A 541 60.65 61.04 -6.28
CA LYS A 541 60.18 60.79 -4.90
C LYS A 541 58.77 60.24 -4.87
N HIS A 542 57.89 60.74 -5.73
CA HIS A 542 56.52 60.24 -5.84
C HIS A 542 56.48 58.79 -6.36
N VAL A 543 57.28 58.48 -7.39
CA VAL A 543 57.41 57.12 -7.93
C VAL A 543 58.01 56.16 -6.89
N TYR A 544 59.00 56.59 -6.11
CA TYR A 544 59.54 55.77 -5.02
C TYR A 544 58.52 55.50 -3.90
N ALA A 545 57.67 56.48 -3.58
CA ALA A 545 56.59 56.28 -2.60
C ALA A 545 55.55 55.26 -3.12
N LEU A 546 55.13 55.38 -4.38
CA LEU A 546 54.20 54.42 -5.01
C LEU A 546 54.81 53.02 -5.13
N LEU A 547 56.13 52.92 -5.37
CA LEU A 547 56.83 51.64 -5.42
C LEU A 547 56.82 50.93 -4.06
N GLU A 548 57.07 51.66 -2.97
CA GLU A 548 57.03 51.08 -1.62
C GLU A 548 55.60 50.67 -1.21
N GLU A 549 54.60 51.47 -1.57
CA GLU A 549 53.19 51.14 -1.33
C GLU A 549 52.76 49.88 -2.12
N ALA A 550 53.19 49.75 -3.38
CA ALA A 550 52.96 48.56 -4.20
C ALA A 550 53.68 47.31 -3.65
N LYS A 551 54.92 47.44 -3.16
CA LYS A 551 55.63 46.33 -2.51
C LYS A 551 54.93 45.86 -1.24
N GLN A 552 54.41 46.79 -0.43
CA GLN A 552 53.69 46.45 0.78
C GLN A 552 52.36 45.73 0.47
N GLN A 553 51.65 46.17 -0.57
CA GLN A 553 50.45 45.47 -1.06
C GLN A 553 50.77 44.06 -1.59
N ILE A 554 51.84 43.90 -2.37
CA ILE A 554 52.29 42.58 -2.87
C ILE A 554 52.59 41.65 -1.70
N SER A 555 53.37 42.09 -0.71
CA SER A 555 53.71 41.28 0.47
C SER A 555 52.47 40.86 1.26
N GLN A 556 51.49 41.75 1.46
CA GLN A 556 50.23 41.41 2.12
C GLN A 556 49.37 40.42 1.31
N THR A 557 49.40 40.51 -0.03
CA THR A 557 48.71 39.54 -0.88
C THR A 557 49.40 38.18 -0.91
N GLU A 558 50.73 38.13 -0.86
CA GLU A 558 51.52 36.90 -0.79
C GLU A 558 51.26 36.16 0.54
N GLU A 559 51.19 36.87 1.67
CA GLU A 559 50.84 36.25 2.97
C GLU A 559 49.41 35.67 2.96
N LYS A 560 48.43 36.39 2.39
CA LYS A 560 47.05 35.90 2.26
C LYS A 560 46.96 34.70 1.30
N LEU A 561 47.73 34.71 0.22
CA LEU A 561 47.77 33.61 -0.72
C LEU A 561 48.38 32.37 -0.04
N HIS A 562 49.46 32.53 0.71
CA HIS A 562 50.10 31.45 1.45
C HIS A 562 49.20 30.87 2.56
N SER A 563 48.46 31.71 3.29
CA SER A 563 47.48 31.22 4.27
C SER A 563 46.34 30.44 3.62
N LYS A 564 45.89 30.87 2.43
CA LYS A 564 44.86 30.13 1.68
C LYS A 564 45.38 28.84 1.09
N GLU A 565 46.62 28.82 0.60
CA GLU A 565 47.26 27.62 0.06
C GLU A 565 47.45 26.54 1.13
N THR A 566 47.85 26.93 2.35
CA THR A 566 47.98 26.02 3.49
C THR A 566 46.62 25.45 3.96
N GLU A 567 45.56 26.27 3.99
CA GLU A 567 44.20 25.82 4.27
C GLU A 567 43.70 24.82 3.20
N LEU A 568 43.97 25.10 1.93
CA LEU A 568 43.55 24.25 0.81
C LEU A 568 44.28 22.90 0.81
N ILE A 569 45.57 22.88 1.13
CA ILE A 569 46.35 21.64 1.31
C ILE A 569 45.83 20.81 2.49
N SER A 570 45.44 21.46 3.60
CA SER A 570 44.84 20.77 4.74
C SER A 570 43.50 20.11 4.38
N ASN A 571 42.64 20.83 3.65
CA ASN A 571 41.34 20.30 3.21
C ASN A 571 41.48 19.19 2.16
N LEU A 572 42.48 19.26 1.28
CA LEU A 572 42.76 18.18 0.33
C LEU A 572 43.18 16.89 1.04
N LYS A 573 44.01 16.99 2.10
CA LYS A 573 44.42 15.82 2.90
C LYS A 573 43.25 15.16 3.62
N THR A 574 42.35 15.95 4.23
CA THR A 574 41.19 15.39 4.92
C THR A 574 40.21 14.72 3.96
N HIS A 575 40.01 15.27 2.77
CA HIS A 575 39.21 14.61 1.72
C HIS A 575 39.85 13.35 1.16
N GLU A 576 41.18 13.31 0.98
CA GLU A 576 41.86 12.08 0.56
C GLU A 576 41.73 10.96 1.60
N GLU A 577 41.78 11.27 2.89
CA GLU A 577 41.58 10.29 3.96
C GLU A 577 40.14 9.78 4.02
N GLN A 578 39.15 10.66 3.88
CA GLN A 578 37.74 10.29 3.80
C GLN A 578 37.44 9.41 2.58
N TYR A 579 38.02 9.74 1.41
CA TYR A 579 37.85 8.96 0.20
C TYR A 579 38.42 7.53 0.35
N LYS A 580 39.58 7.38 1.00
CA LYS A 580 40.17 6.06 1.30
C LYS A 580 39.30 5.22 2.23
N LEU A 581 38.70 5.83 3.26
CA LEU A 581 37.81 5.13 4.18
C LEU A 581 36.56 4.63 3.46
N LEU A 582 35.94 5.49 2.63
CA LEU A 582 34.75 5.15 1.85
C LEU A 582 35.03 4.05 0.81
N LEU A 583 36.24 4.02 0.23
CA LEU A 583 36.65 2.94 -0.68
C LEU A 583 36.73 1.60 0.06
N SER A 584 37.31 1.58 1.26
CA SER A 584 37.41 0.39 2.10
C SER A 584 36.05 -0.13 2.55
N GLU A 585 35.11 0.74 2.90
CA GLU A 585 33.74 0.35 3.28
C GLU A 585 32.97 -0.23 2.10
N ASN A 586 33.10 0.37 0.90
CA ASN A 586 32.49 -0.16 -0.32
C ASN A 586 33.04 -1.54 -0.68
N GLU A 587 34.34 -1.77 -0.55
CA GLU A 587 34.94 -3.09 -0.79
C GLU A 587 34.39 -4.16 0.17
N GLN A 588 34.21 -3.83 1.45
CA GLN A 588 33.60 -4.74 2.43
C GLN A 588 32.12 -5.02 2.13
N GLN A 589 31.38 -4.00 1.71
CA GLN A 589 29.97 -4.15 1.33
C GLN A 589 29.80 -5.04 0.10
N ILE A 590 30.67 -4.90 -0.91
CA ILE A 590 30.67 -5.76 -2.11
C ILE A 590 30.91 -7.22 -1.72
N VAL A 591 31.86 -7.50 -0.82
CA VAL A 591 32.13 -8.88 -0.35
C VAL A 591 30.93 -9.46 0.39
N THR A 592 30.24 -8.65 1.19
CA THR A 592 29.07 -9.08 1.96
C THR A 592 27.89 -9.37 1.05
N ASN A 593 27.57 -8.47 0.13
CA ASN A 593 26.52 -8.64 -0.87
C ASN A 593 26.76 -9.87 -1.76
N LYS A 594 28.03 -10.15 -2.09
CA LYS A 594 28.39 -11.32 -2.91
C LYS A 594 28.08 -12.64 -2.18
N LYS A 595 28.34 -12.72 -0.88
CA LYS A 595 27.97 -13.90 -0.07
C LYS A 595 26.45 -14.08 0.02
N GLU A 596 25.70 -13.00 0.18
CA GLU A 596 24.23 -13.06 0.21
C GLU A 596 23.64 -13.53 -1.12
N ILE A 597 24.20 -13.08 -2.25
CA ILE A 597 23.81 -13.54 -3.59
C ILE A 597 24.08 -15.03 -3.76
N ASP A 598 25.24 -15.53 -3.31
CA ASP A 598 25.58 -16.95 -3.37
C ASP A 598 24.63 -17.80 -2.52
N ASP A 599 24.29 -17.36 -1.31
CA ASP A 599 23.34 -18.04 -0.42
C ASP A 599 21.91 -18.06 -0.99
N LEU A 600 21.48 -16.97 -1.63
CA LEU A 600 20.19 -16.89 -2.32
C LEU A 600 20.17 -17.80 -3.56
N GLY A 601 21.28 -17.91 -4.28
CA GLY A 601 21.44 -18.83 -5.41
C GLY A 601 21.26 -20.30 -5.00
N ILE A 602 21.80 -20.70 -3.86
CA ILE A 602 21.63 -22.06 -3.32
C ILE A 602 20.15 -22.32 -2.99
N LYS A 603 19.49 -21.40 -2.30
CA LYS A 603 18.07 -21.53 -1.95
C LYS A 603 17.17 -21.58 -3.19
N LEU A 604 17.49 -20.83 -4.24
CA LEU A 604 16.73 -20.83 -5.49
C LEU A 604 16.78 -22.21 -6.16
N ASN A 605 17.96 -22.83 -6.24
CA ASN A 605 18.14 -24.17 -6.81
C ASN A 605 17.38 -25.25 -6.03
N GLU A 606 17.34 -25.14 -4.69
CA GLU A 606 16.55 -26.04 -3.84
C GLU A 606 15.04 -25.89 -4.11
N THR A 607 14.56 -24.66 -4.29
CA THR A 607 13.15 -24.39 -4.60
C THR A 607 12.75 -24.86 -6.00
N GLU A 608 13.61 -24.68 -7.00
CA GLU A 608 13.37 -25.20 -8.36
C GLU A 608 13.30 -26.73 -8.37
N SER A 609 14.15 -27.40 -7.59
CA SER A 609 14.14 -28.87 -7.48
C SER A 609 12.84 -29.37 -6.88
N ARG A 610 12.34 -28.72 -5.82
CA ARG A 610 11.04 -29.04 -5.21
C ARG A 610 9.85 -28.75 -6.13
N LEU A 611 9.94 -27.71 -6.96
CA LEU A 611 8.91 -27.39 -7.94
C LEU A 611 8.79 -28.51 -8.99
N LYS A 612 9.93 -28.99 -9.53
CA LYS A 612 9.96 -30.09 -10.50
C LYS A 612 9.35 -31.39 -9.96
N GLU A 613 9.60 -31.72 -8.69
CA GLU A 613 8.96 -32.88 -8.05
C GLU A 613 7.44 -32.73 -7.96
N LYS A 614 6.95 -31.51 -7.68
CA LYS A 614 5.52 -31.24 -7.62
C LYS A 614 4.85 -31.25 -8.98
N GLU A 615 5.49 -30.71 -10.01
CA GLU A 615 5.02 -30.80 -11.40
C GLU A 615 4.86 -32.26 -11.85
N LYS A 616 5.82 -33.12 -11.51
CA LYS A 616 5.72 -34.55 -11.79
C LYS A 616 4.52 -35.20 -11.09
N SER A 617 4.33 -34.91 -9.80
CA SER A 617 3.15 -35.43 -9.06
C SER A 617 1.82 -34.93 -9.62
N PHE A 618 1.81 -33.72 -10.20
CA PHE A 618 0.61 -33.15 -10.82
C PHE A 618 0.29 -33.84 -12.14
N GLN A 619 1.30 -34.13 -12.97
CA GLN A 619 1.12 -34.90 -14.21
C GLN A 619 0.56 -36.30 -13.95
N GLU A 620 1.07 -37.00 -12.93
CA GLU A 620 0.55 -38.32 -12.52
C GLU A 620 -0.93 -38.24 -12.10
N LEU A 621 -1.33 -37.16 -11.43
CA LEU A 621 -2.73 -36.95 -11.03
C LEU A 621 -3.63 -36.65 -12.23
N GLU A 622 -3.15 -35.87 -13.21
CA GLU A 622 -3.89 -35.59 -14.46
C GLU A 622 -4.16 -36.86 -15.27
N GLU A 623 -3.17 -37.76 -15.39
CA GLU A 623 -3.35 -39.06 -16.04
C GLU A 623 -4.42 -39.91 -15.32
N THR A 624 -4.42 -39.89 -13.99
CA THR A 624 -5.41 -40.62 -13.18
C THR A 624 -6.82 -40.08 -13.39
N ILE A 625 -6.98 -38.76 -13.49
CA ILE A 625 -8.27 -38.10 -13.77
C ILE A 625 -8.76 -38.45 -15.18
N LEU A 626 -7.87 -38.58 -16.16
CA LEU A 626 -8.22 -38.98 -17.52
C LEU A 626 -8.78 -40.41 -17.57
N LEU A 627 -8.17 -41.35 -16.84
CA LEU A 627 -8.64 -42.72 -16.69
C LEU A 627 -10.04 -42.78 -16.04
N LEU A 628 -10.25 -42.04 -14.95
CA LEU A 628 -11.56 -41.96 -14.29
C LEU A 628 -12.66 -41.36 -15.19
N LYS A 629 -12.30 -40.40 -16.05
CA LYS A 629 -13.24 -39.86 -17.05
C LYS A 629 -13.63 -40.91 -18.09
N GLN A 630 -12.70 -41.75 -18.54
CA GLN A 630 -13.00 -42.86 -19.45
C GLN A 630 -13.92 -43.90 -18.81
N GLU A 631 -13.67 -44.29 -17.56
CA GLU A 631 -14.54 -45.22 -16.82
C GLU A 631 -15.96 -44.68 -16.66
N LYS A 632 -16.08 -43.39 -16.33
CA LYS A 632 -17.39 -42.72 -16.22
C LYS A 632 -18.16 -42.75 -17.55
N GLN A 633 -17.47 -42.53 -18.68
CA GLN A 633 -18.09 -42.59 -20.01
C GLN A 633 -18.58 -44.01 -20.34
N LEU A 634 -17.81 -45.03 -19.98
CA LEU A 634 -18.17 -46.43 -20.18
C LEU A 634 -19.39 -46.83 -19.33
N MET A 635 -19.44 -46.40 -18.07
CA MET A 635 -20.63 -46.58 -17.21
C MET A 635 -21.86 -45.88 -17.77
N SER A 636 -21.71 -44.66 -18.31
CA SER A 636 -22.82 -43.93 -18.91
C SER A 636 -23.39 -44.67 -20.14
N GLN A 637 -22.53 -45.28 -20.97
CA GLN A 637 -22.97 -46.10 -22.10
C GLN A 637 -23.71 -47.35 -21.63
N HIS A 638 -23.23 -48.00 -20.57
CA HIS A 638 -23.89 -49.17 -20.00
C HIS A 638 -25.28 -48.84 -19.41
N SER A 639 -25.42 -47.65 -18.79
CA SER A 639 -26.70 -47.16 -18.28
C SER A 639 -27.73 -46.96 -19.40
N ILE A 640 -27.31 -46.38 -20.53
CA ILE A 640 -28.19 -46.19 -21.71
C ILE A 640 -28.61 -47.55 -22.29
N GLU A 641 -27.70 -48.53 -22.30
CA GLU A 641 -28.02 -49.89 -22.75
C GLU A 641 -29.03 -50.58 -21.83
N LEU A 642 -28.92 -50.40 -20.51
CA LEU A 642 -29.87 -50.89 -19.52
C LEU A 642 -31.26 -50.24 -19.66
N GLU A 643 -31.33 -48.92 -19.87
CA GLU A 643 -32.59 -48.21 -20.12
C GLU A 643 -33.27 -48.70 -21.39
N SER A 644 -32.49 -49.00 -22.45
CA SER A 644 -33.05 -49.57 -23.68
C SER A 644 -33.64 -50.97 -23.46
N LYS A 645 -33.01 -51.81 -22.61
CA LYS A 645 -33.50 -53.14 -22.25
C LYS A 645 -34.74 -53.05 -21.35
N GLN A 646 -34.80 -52.08 -20.45
CA GLN A 646 -35.97 -51.83 -19.62
C GLN A 646 -37.20 -51.46 -20.47
N LYS A 647 -37.01 -50.64 -21.50
CA LYS A 647 -38.10 -50.22 -22.40
C LYS A 647 -38.70 -51.39 -23.20
N VAL A 648 -37.88 -52.36 -23.60
CA VAL A 648 -38.34 -53.59 -24.27
C VAL A 648 -39.16 -54.46 -23.30
N VAL A 649 -38.73 -54.58 -22.05
CA VAL A 649 -39.45 -55.32 -21.00
C VAL A 649 -40.81 -54.66 -20.68
N GLU A 650 -40.91 -53.33 -20.73
CA GLU A 650 -42.16 -52.59 -20.54
C GLU A 650 -43.16 -52.81 -21.70
N GLU A 651 -42.70 -52.93 -22.94
CA GLU A 651 -43.56 -53.29 -24.09
C GLU A 651 -44.06 -54.76 -24.00
N GLU A 652 -43.19 -55.68 -23.55
CA GLU A 652 -43.58 -57.08 -23.29
C GLU A 652 -44.60 -57.20 -22.14
N LEU A 653 -44.48 -56.35 -21.11
CA LEU A 653 -45.42 -56.25 -19.99
C LEU A 653 -46.81 -55.75 -20.44
N GLY A 654 -46.86 -54.83 -21.40
CA GLY A 654 -48.11 -54.32 -21.99
C GLY A 654 -48.89 -55.39 -22.76
N GLN A 655 -48.20 -56.29 -23.47
CA GLN A 655 -48.83 -57.42 -24.16
C GLN A 655 -49.29 -58.52 -23.20
N ALA A 656 -48.60 -58.68 -22.06
CA ALA A 656 -48.98 -59.64 -21.02
C ALA A 656 -50.28 -59.22 -20.28
N LEU A 657 -50.49 -57.93 -20.05
CA LEU A 657 -51.69 -57.39 -19.39
C LEU A 657 -53.00 -57.69 -20.16
N ILE A 658 -52.97 -57.73 -21.49
CA ILE A 658 -54.14 -58.07 -22.33
C ILE A 658 -54.52 -59.56 -22.23
N ARG A 659 -53.57 -60.44 -21.89
CA ARG A 659 -53.81 -61.88 -21.67
C ARG A 659 -54.39 -62.17 -20.28
N VAL A 660 -54.01 -61.38 -19.28
CA VAL A 660 -54.39 -61.55 -17.87
C VAL A 660 -55.91 -61.36 -17.66
N ASP A 661 -56.55 -60.46 -18.40
CA ASP A 661 -58.00 -60.19 -18.27
C ASP A 661 -58.90 -61.39 -18.66
N SER A 662 -58.38 -62.34 -19.45
CA SER A 662 -59.12 -63.55 -19.84
C SER A 662 -59.04 -64.69 -18.82
N LEU A 663 -58.08 -64.66 -17.89
CA LEU A 663 -57.78 -65.75 -16.95
C LEU A 663 -58.33 -65.50 -15.53
N THR A 664 -58.90 -64.32 -15.28
CA THR A 664 -59.46 -63.85 -14.00
C THR A 664 -60.69 -64.64 -13.53
N ASN A 665 -61.27 -65.51 -14.38
CA ASN A 665 -62.51 -66.24 -14.06
C ASN A 665 -62.34 -67.60 -13.36
N SER A 666 -61.13 -68.02 -12.97
CA SER A 666 -60.95 -69.39 -12.43
C SER A 666 -60.10 -69.52 -11.16
N ASN A 667 -60.22 -68.56 -10.24
CA ASN A 667 -60.48 -68.80 -8.81
C ASN A 667 -59.81 -70.02 -8.11
N LYS A 668 -58.50 -70.22 -8.26
CA LYS A 668 -57.75 -71.17 -7.45
C LYS A 668 -56.34 -70.65 -7.21
N THR A 669 -55.79 -71.03 -6.08
CA THR A 669 -54.42 -70.77 -5.61
C THR A 669 -54.16 -69.38 -5.03
N THR A 670 -55.09 -68.97 -4.18
CA THR A 670 -54.98 -68.11 -2.99
C THR A 670 -53.90 -68.53 -1.96
N ASP A 671 -52.86 -69.28 -2.35
CA ASP A 671 -51.83 -69.83 -1.45
C ASP A 671 -50.46 -69.13 -1.61
N ASP A 672 -50.23 -68.43 -2.73
CA ASP A 672 -48.99 -67.68 -2.99
C ASP A 672 -48.94 -66.28 -2.35
N THR A 673 -50.06 -65.79 -1.80
CA THR A 673 -50.16 -64.46 -1.19
C THR A 673 -49.56 -64.37 0.21
N LEU A 674 -49.40 -65.50 0.92
CA LEU A 674 -48.82 -65.53 2.27
C LEU A 674 -47.29 -65.34 2.26
N ASN A 675 -46.61 -65.80 1.21
CA ASN A 675 -45.15 -65.66 1.05
C ASN A 675 -44.71 -64.25 0.60
N LYS A 676 -45.60 -63.45 -0.01
CA LYS A 676 -45.31 -62.07 -0.40
C LYS A 676 -45.32 -61.08 0.78
N VAL A 677 -46.17 -61.32 1.79
CA VAL A 677 -46.21 -60.51 3.02
C VAL A 677 -44.92 -60.69 3.86
N LYS A 678 -44.34 -61.91 3.84
CA LYS A 678 -43.09 -62.25 4.53
C LYS A 678 -41.87 -61.47 3.99
N MET A 679 -41.81 -61.22 2.69
CA MET A 679 -40.73 -60.46 2.05
C MET A 679 -40.87 -58.94 2.24
N LEU A 680 -42.10 -58.43 2.31
CA LEU A 680 -42.38 -57.01 2.54
C LEU A 680 -42.00 -56.54 3.94
N ILE A 681 -42.20 -57.37 4.99
CA ILE A 681 -41.85 -57.03 6.39
C ILE A 681 -40.33 -56.95 6.60
N ILE A 682 -39.55 -57.83 5.96
CA ILE A 682 -38.09 -57.82 6.04
C ILE A 682 -37.53 -56.55 5.36
N HIS A 683 -38.10 -56.16 4.23
CA HIS A 683 -37.71 -54.95 3.50
C HIS A 683 -38.06 -53.65 4.26
N THR A 684 -39.20 -53.61 4.97
CA THR A 684 -39.57 -52.44 5.79
C THR A 684 -38.69 -52.27 7.03
N VAL A 685 -38.18 -53.35 7.62
CA VAL A 685 -37.23 -53.29 8.75
C VAL A 685 -35.87 -52.78 8.28
N GLU A 686 -35.47 -53.10 7.05
CA GLU A 686 -34.25 -52.59 6.40
C GLU A 686 -34.34 -51.08 6.09
N GLU A 687 -35.50 -50.61 5.59
CA GLU A 687 -35.77 -49.17 5.36
C GLU A 687 -35.88 -48.35 6.67
N ILE A 688 -36.47 -48.90 7.74
CA ILE A 688 -36.56 -48.22 9.04
C ILE A 688 -35.18 -48.04 9.69
N CYS A 689 -34.24 -48.96 9.45
CA CYS A 689 -32.84 -48.83 9.88
C CYS A 689 -32.09 -47.69 9.17
N ILE A 690 -32.49 -47.32 7.95
CA ILE A 690 -31.90 -46.21 7.20
C ILE A 690 -32.53 -44.87 7.60
N LEU A 691 -33.84 -44.84 7.92
CA LEU A 691 -34.61 -43.61 8.13
C LEU A 691 -34.60 -43.04 9.56
N LYS A 692 -34.00 -43.70 10.56
CA LYS A 692 -33.92 -43.19 11.95
C LYS A 692 -32.60 -42.49 12.33
N SER A 693 -31.77 -42.17 11.35
CA SER A 693 -30.44 -41.53 11.50
C SER A 693 -30.45 -39.99 11.59
N LYS A 694 -31.57 -39.38 12.02
CA LYS A 694 -31.69 -37.91 12.22
C LYS A 694 -32.40 -37.51 13.52
N ASP A 695 -32.05 -38.14 14.63
CA ASP A 695 -32.35 -37.58 15.96
C ASP A 695 -31.10 -37.63 16.84
N SER A 696 -30.27 -36.58 16.72
CA SER A 696 -29.05 -36.41 17.52
C SER A 696 -29.39 -35.92 18.93
N SER A 697 -30.00 -36.78 19.74
CA SER A 697 -29.94 -36.65 21.19
C SER A 697 -28.78 -37.50 21.68
N GLN A 698 -27.64 -36.87 21.99
CA GLN A 698 -26.55 -37.49 22.73
C GLN A 698 -27.11 -38.01 24.06
N GLN A 699 -27.32 -39.33 24.17
CA GLN A 699 -27.51 -39.96 25.46
C GLN A 699 -26.15 -40.19 26.12
N PRO A 700 -26.07 -40.11 27.47
CA PRO A 700 -24.82 -40.26 28.18
C PRO A 700 -24.25 -41.68 28.02
N LEU A 701 -22.91 -41.76 28.06
CA LEU A 701 -22.11 -43.01 28.03
C LEU A 701 -22.63 -44.10 29.02
N GLU A 702 -23.33 -43.67 30.08
CA GLU A 702 -24.00 -44.51 31.09
C GLU A 702 -25.10 -45.43 30.54
N ALA A 703 -25.64 -45.16 29.34
CA ALA A 703 -26.71 -45.98 28.75
C ALA A 703 -26.21 -47.33 28.18
N VAL A 704 -24.92 -47.44 27.84
CA VAL A 704 -24.35 -48.63 27.15
C VAL A 704 -24.46 -49.91 28.00
N PRO A 705 -24.09 -49.93 29.30
CA PRO A 705 -24.25 -51.12 30.14
C PRO A 705 -25.70 -51.60 30.26
N LYS A 706 -26.68 -50.68 30.18
CA LYS A 706 -28.11 -50.98 30.26
C LYS A 706 -28.63 -51.61 28.97
N ILE A 707 -28.18 -51.11 27.81
CA ILE A 707 -28.50 -51.67 26.49
C ILE A 707 -27.94 -53.09 26.34
N THR A 708 -26.71 -53.33 26.82
CA THR A 708 -26.12 -54.68 26.84
C THR A 708 -26.95 -55.66 27.67
N LEU A 709 -27.47 -55.22 28.83
CA LEU A 709 -28.32 -56.04 29.71
C LEU A 709 -29.70 -56.35 29.11
N GLU A 710 -30.30 -55.37 28.42
CA GLU A 710 -31.55 -55.57 27.67
C GLU A 710 -31.36 -56.60 26.55
N MET A 711 -30.21 -56.57 25.85
CA MET A 711 -29.88 -57.55 24.81
C MET A 711 -29.67 -58.96 25.37
N GLU A 712 -29.00 -59.09 26.51
CA GLU A 712 -28.83 -60.39 27.20
C GLU A 712 -30.16 -60.99 27.67
N THR A 713 -31.09 -60.15 28.14
CA THR A 713 -32.43 -60.60 28.57
C THR A 713 -33.22 -61.17 27.39
N ILE A 714 -33.24 -60.49 26.25
CA ILE A 714 -33.95 -60.93 25.04
C ILE A 714 -33.37 -62.25 24.51
N LEU A 715 -32.04 -62.41 24.52
CA LEU A 715 -31.39 -63.65 24.08
C LEU A 715 -31.70 -64.83 25.00
N LYS A 716 -31.81 -64.60 26.32
CA LYS A 716 -32.24 -65.62 27.29
C LYS A 716 -33.72 -65.99 27.14
N GLU A 717 -34.57 -65.03 26.79
CA GLU A 717 -35.99 -65.27 26.46
C GLU A 717 -36.13 -66.08 25.16
N ILE A 718 -35.32 -65.80 24.13
CA ILE A 718 -35.28 -66.61 22.89
C ILE A 718 -34.80 -68.04 23.19
N GLN A 719 -33.90 -68.21 24.15
CA GLN A 719 -33.40 -69.53 24.59
C GLN A 719 -34.41 -70.31 25.44
N SER A 720 -35.28 -69.63 26.21
CA SER A 720 -36.30 -70.28 27.04
C SER A 720 -37.54 -70.71 26.23
N VAL A 721 -37.78 -70.08 25.07
CA VAL A 721 -38.92 -70.38 24.17
C VAL A 721 -38.54 -71.46 23.14
N SER A 722 -37.86 -72.51 23.58
CA SER A 722 -37.39 -73.63 22.74
C SER A 722 -38.53 -74.47 22.09
N ASP A 723 -39.80 -74.25 22.46
CA ASP A 723 -40.95 -75.08 22.01
C ASP A 723 -41.87 -74.42 20.96
N ILE A 724 -41.57 -73.23 20.43
CA ILE A 724 -42.44 -72.54 19.46
C ILE A 724 -41.81 -72.48 18.06
N LEU A 725 -41.49 -73.64 17.49
CA LEU A 725 -40.88 -73.74 16.15
C LEU A 725 -41.58 -74.71 15.18
N SER A 726 -42.83 -75.11 15.46
CA SER A 726 -43.65 -75.83 14.48
C SER A 726 -44.69 -74.95 13.77
N ASN A 727 -44.91 -73.70 14.19
CA ASN A 727 -45.72 -72.73 13.44
C ASN A 727 -45.25 -71.30 13.71
N THR A 728 -45.19 -70.48 12.66
CA THR A 728 -44.92 -69.03 12.68
C THR A 728 -45.88 -68.31 13.59
N ASN A 729 -45.52 -68.16 14.85
CA ASN A 729 -46.27 -67.35 15.81
C ASN A 729 -45.75 -65.91 15.82
N ILE A 730 -46.66 -64.94 15.84
CA ILE A 730 -46.39 -63.48 15.73
C ILE A 730 -45.39 -63.00 16.80
N GLU A 731 -45.34 -63.67 17.95
CA GLU A 731 -44.40 -63.38 19.03
C GLU A 731 -42.94 -63.61 18.62
N SER A 732 -42.63 -64.65 17.84
CA SER A 732 -41.26 -64.94 17.39
C SER A 732 -40.65 -63.84 16.50
N LEU A 733 -41.45 -63.27 15.59
CA LEU A 733 -41.06 -62.14 14.74
C LEU A 733 -40.83 -60.86 15.57
N LYS A 734 -41.62 -60.63 16.62
CA LYS A 734 -41.48 -59.48 17.51
C LYS A 734 -40.14 -59.51 18.26
N TYR A 735 -39.72 -60.67 18.75
CA TYR A 735 -38.42 -60.82 19.44
C TYR A 735 -37.23 -60.60 18.49
N ILE A 736 -37.31 -61.11 17.26
CA ILE A 736 -36.27 -60.91 16.22
C ILE A 736 -36.14 -59.43 15.85
N MET A 737 -37.26 -58.74 15.63
CA MET A 737 -37.26 -57.31 15.32
C MET A 737 -36.71 -56.47 16.49
N HIS A 738 -37.07 -56.82 17.73
CA HIS A 738 -36.60 -56.11 18.91
C HIS A 738 -35.10 -56.34 19.16
N LEU A 739 -34.61 -57.56 18.96
CA LEU A 739 -33.19 -57.89 19.07
C LEU A 739 -32.34 -57.12 18.05
N GLY A 740 -32.81 -57.00 16.80
CA GLY A 740 -32.16 -56.19 15.76
C GLY A 740 -32.09 -54.71 16.14
N TYR A 741 -33.19 -54.15 16.67
CA TYR A 741 -33.25 -52.75 17.11
C TYR A 741 -32.28 -52.44 18.26
N VAL A 742 -32.21 -53.31 19.27
CA VAL A 742 -31.30 -53.14 20.43
C VAL A 742 -29.84 -53.22 19.98
N PHE A 743 -29.51 -54.11 19.03
CA PHE A 743 -28.15 -54.21 18.49
C PHE A 743 -27.70 -52.95 17.74
N VAL A 744 -28.55 -52.37 16.89
CA VAL A 744 -28.21 -51.14 16.15
C VAL A 744 -27.90 -49.99 17.13
N LYS A 745 -28.71 -49.84 18.18
CA LYS A 745 -28.44 -48.86 19.24
C LYS A 745 -27.11 -49.12 19.95
N LEU A 746 -26.81 -50.37 20.29
CA LEU A 746 -25.54 -50.73 20.93
C LEU A 746 -24.35 -50.39 20.02
N TYR A 747 -24.46 -50.68 18.72
CA TYR A 747 -23.43 -50.40 17.72
C TYR A 747 -23.11 -48.90 17.59
N GLU A 748 -24.13 -48.06 17.49
CA GLU A 748 -23.97 -46.60 17.43
C GLU A 748 -23.26 -46.04 18.67
N GLN A 749 -23.64 -46.52 19.85
CA GLN A 749 -23.02 -46.07 21.11
C GLN A 749 -21.56 -46.53 21.25
N CYS A 750 -21.24 -47.77 20.85
CA CYS A 750 -19.87 -48.26 20.84
C CYS A 750 -18.99 -47.53 19.81
N ASN A 751 -19.54 -47.17 18.65
CA ASN A 751 -18.83 -46.36 17.64
C ASN A 751 -18.59 -44.93 18.13
N LEU A 752 -19.53 -44.36 18.88
CA LEU A 752 -19.34 -43.06 19.54
C LEU A 752 -18.17 -43.14 20.53
N ILE A 753 -18.13 -44.17 21.39
CA ILE A 753 -17.03 -44.39 22.35
C ILE A 753 -15.68 -44.50 21.64
N TYR A 754 -15.62 -45.24 20.53
CA TYR A 754 -14.39 -45.38 19.72
C TYR A 754 -13.87 -44.01 19.23
N ASN A 755 -14.77 -43.18 18.71
CA ASN A 755 -14.40 -41.86 18.18
C ASN A 755 -14.14 -40.80 19.27
N SER A 756 -14.70 -40.98 20.48
CA SER A 756 -14.61 -39.98 21.56
C SER A 756 -13.62 -40.31 22.67
N THR A 757 -13.08 -41.53 22.73
CA THR A 757 -12.16 -41.96 23.80
C THR A 757 -10.71 -41.59 23.51
N THR A 758 -9.97 -41.23 24.55
CA THR A 758 -8.52 -40.96 24.47
C THR A 758 -7.66 -42.23 24.59
N GLU A 759 -8.24 -43.35 25.03
CA GLU A 759 -7.59 -44.67 25.07
C GLU A 759 -7.86 -45.42 23.75
N PHE A 760 -7.13 -45.07 22.68
CA PHE A 760 -7.36 -45.56 21.30
C PHE A 760 -7.38 -47.10 21.20
N GLU A 761 -6.45 -47.79 21.88
CA GLU A 761 -6.37 -49.27 21.84
C GLU A 761 -7.64 -49.94 22.39
N LYS A 762 -8.17 -49.45 23.52
CA LYS A 762 -9.39 -50.00 24.13
C LYS A 762 -10.65 -49.61 23.37
N GLY A 763 -10.68 -48.41 22.79
CA GLY A 763 -11.75 -48.00 21.88
C GLY A 763 -11.82 -48.91 20.65
N GLN A 764 -10.67 -49.24 20.07
CA GLN A 764 -10.56 -50.14 18.93
C GLN A 764 -11.01 -51.56 19.28
N ASP A 765 -10.67 -52.05 20.47
CA ASP A 765 -11.10 -53.36 20.97
C ASP A 765 -12.62 -53.44 21.16
N ILE A 766 -13.25 -52.37 21.68
CA ILE A 766 -14.72 -52.25 21.79
C ILE A 766 -15.37 -52.34 20.40
N PHE A 767 -14.82 -51.61 19.42
CA PHE A 767 -15.36 -51.58 18.06
C PHE A 767 -15.22 -52.94 17.35
N ASN A 768 -14.09 -53.61 17.53
CA ASN A 768 -13.86 -54.94 16.97
C ASN A 768 -14.80 -55.99 17.58
N LYS A 769 -15.08 -55.92 18.89
CA LYS A 769 -16.00 -56.83 19.58
C LYS A 769 -17.45 -56.65 19.12
N ILE A 770 -17.94 -55.41 18.96
CA ILE A 770 -19.32 -55.19 18.47
C ILE A 770 -19.49 -55.60 17.00
N LYS A 771 -18.44 -55.45 16.16
CA LYS A 771 -18.44 -55.94 14.77
C LYS A 771 -18.53 -57.47 14.70
N SER A 772 -17.80 -58.17 15.57
CA SER A 772 -17.88 -59.62 15.68
C SER A 772 -19.22 -60.11 16.26
N LEU A 773 -19.88 -59.33 17.11
CA LEU A 773 -21.23 -59.64 17.59
C LEU A 773 -22.27 -59.61 16.45
N GLY A 774 -22.15 -58.63 15.55
CA GLY A 774 -23.03 -58.50 14.38
C GLY A 774 -22.97 -59.69 13.43
N SER A 775 -21.78 -60.27 13.22
CA SER A 775 -21.64 -61.48 12.40
C SER A 775 -22.35 -62.70 13.02
N ASP A 776 -22.26 -62.86 14.34
CA ASP A 776 -22.91 -63.99 15.04
C ASP A 776 -24.44 -63.84 15.07
N LEU A 777 -24.95 -62.62 15.22
CA LEU A 777 -26.39 -62.32 15.13
C LEU A 777 -26.95 -62.59 13.73
N SER A 778 -26.17 -62.28 12.68
CA SER A 778 -26.56 -62.60 11.30
C SER A 778 -26.69 -64.12 11.09
N VAL A 779 -25.78 -64.90 11.67
CA VAL A 779 -25.87 -66.37 11.66
C VAL A 779 -27.09 -66.84 12.44
N LEU A 780 -27.38 -66.26 13.61
CA LEU A 780 -28.58 -66.57 14.39
C LEU A 780 -29.87 -66.29 13.61
N PHE A 781 -29.98 -65.13 12.94
CA PHE A 781 -31.15 -64.78 12.13
C PHE A 781 -31.32 -65.72 10.93
N LYS A 782 -30.24 -66.15 10.27
CA LYS A 782 -30.29 -67.16 9.20
C LYS A 782 -30.76 -68.53 9.71
N CYS A 783 -30.26 -68.96 10.87
CA CYS A 783 -30.69 -70.22 11.50
C CYS A 783 -32.18 -70.21 11.88
N VAL A 784 -32.72 -69.05 12.25
CA VAL A 784 -34.15 -68.88 12.55
C VAL A 784 -35.00 -68.77 11.26
N GLN A 785 -34.50 -68.08 10.23
CA GLN A 785 -35.19 -67.90 8.94
C GLN A 785 -35.35 -69.22 8.15
N ASN A 786 -34.35 -70.09 8.20
CA ASN A 786 -34.33 -71.33 7.43
C ASN A 786 -35.08 -72.50 8.11
N GLY A 787 -35.63 -72.30 9.31
CA GLY A 787 -36.30 -73.36 10.07
C GLY A 787 -35.37 -74.52 10.43
N ASP A 788 -34.07 -74.24 10.57
CA ASP A 788 -33.05 -75.28 10.68
C ASP A 788 -33.26 -76.10 11.97
N SER A 789 -33.25 -77.42 11.85
CA SER A 789 -33.63 -78.37 12.92
C SER A 789 -32.54 -78.56 13.98
N ASP A 790 -31.36 -77.99 13.74
CA ASP A 790 -30.15 -78.19 14.56
C ASP A 790 -30.15 -77.26 15.78
N GLU A 791 -31.01 -77.59 16.75
CA GLU A 791 -31.17 -76.94 18.07
C GLU A 791 -29.83 -76.68 18.78
N ARG A 792 -28.83 -77.55 18.56
CA ARG A 792 -27.51 -77.46 19.19
C ARG A 792 -26.70 -76.28 18.69
N LYS A 793 -26.69 -76.03 17.37
CA LYS A 793 -25.98 -74.88 16.76
C LYS A 793 -26.60 -73.55 17.16
N LYS A 794 -27.93 -73.50 17.30
CA LYS A 794 -28.63 -72.29 17.78
C LYS A 794 -28.21 -71.93 19.20
N ARG A 795 -28.21 -72.91 20.11
CA ARG A 795 -27.77 -72.70 21.50
C ARG A 795 -26.30 -72.31 21.61
N GLU A 796 -25.41 -72.95 20.84
CA GLU A 796 -23.99 -72.55 20.80
C GLU A 796 -23.81 -71.12 20.29
N THR A 797 -24.55 -70.72 19.25
CA THR A 797 -24.48 -69.35 18.70
C THR A 797 -24.99 -68.32 19.71
N ILE A 798 -26.13 -68.59 20.38
CA ILE A 798 -26.66 -67.71 21.44
C ILE A 798 -25.68 -67.60 22.61
N GLN A 799 -25.07 -68.71 23.04
CA GLN A 799 -24.11 -68.71 24.13
C GLN A 799 -22.84 -67.91 23.78
N ASN A 800 -22.38 -67.99 22.54
CA ASN A 800 -21.24 -67.19 22.06
C ASN A 800 -21.56 -65.69 22.05
N ILE A 801 -22.76 -65.30 21.62
CA ILE A 801 -23.24 -63.91 21.62
C ILE A 801 -23.32 -63.36 23.06
N LEU A 802 -23.87 -64.13 24.01
CA LEU A 802 -23.95 -63.74 25.42
C LEU A 802 -22.56 -63.56 26.04
N THR A 803 -21.60 -64.42 25.69
CA THR A 803 -20.22 -64.32 26.21
C THR A 803 -19.53 -63.05 25.70
N LYS A 804 -19.71 -62.72 24.41
CA LYS A 804 -19.17 -61.50 23.79
C LYS A 804 -19.80 -60.21 24.35
N LEU A 805 -21.09 -60.24 24.70
CA LEU A 805 -21.77 -59.12 25.35
C LEU A 805 -21.25 -58.84 26.77
N ALA A 806 -21.01 -59.88 27.56
CA ALA A 806 -20.45 -59.74 28.91
C ALA A 806 -19.05 -59.10 28.88
N ASP A 807 -18.23 -59.53 27.94
CA ASP A 807 -16.90 -58.99 27.66
C ASP A 807 -16.91 -57.51 27.24
N LEU A 808 -17.86 -57.14 26.37
CA LEU A 808 -18.07 -55.75 25.95
C LEU A 808 -18.46 -54.86 27.13
N ASN A 809 -19.36 -55.35 28.00
CA ASN A 809 -19.81 -54.63 29.19
C ASN A 809 -18.64 -54.32 30.14
N LYS A 810 -17.72 -55.27 30.32
CA LYS A 810 -16.53 -55.09 31.16
C LYS A 810 -15.62 -53.98 30.63
N LEU A 811 -15.30 -54.01 29.33
CA LEU A 811 -14.46 -53.00 28.67
C LEU A 811 -15.06 -51.59 28.75
N VAL A 812 -16.37 -51.46 28.57
CA VAL A 812 -17.07 -50.18 28.66
C VAL A 812 -17.04 -49.61 30.09
N ARG A 813 -17.21 -50.44 31.12
CA ARG A 813 -17.12 -50.00 32.52
C ARG A 813 -15.72 -49.51 32.91
N GLU A 814 -14.68 -50.18 32.43
CA GLU A 814 -13.29 -49.78 32.69
C GLU A 814 -12.94 -48.39 32.09
N ILE A 815 -13.60 -47.99 30.99
CA ILE A 815 -13.46 -46.65 30.40
C ILE A 815 -14.30 -45.63 31.20
N LEU A 816 -15.49 -46.02 31.65
CA LEU A 816 -16.40 -45.16 32.41
C LEU A 816 -15.78 -44.71 33.75
N ASP A 817 -15.19 -45.64 34.50
CA ASP A 817 -14.59 -45.39 35.83
C ASP A 817 -13.39 -44.42 35.78
N LYS A 818 -12.73 -44.28 34.63
CA LYS A 818 -11.63 -43.32 34.43
C LYS A 818 -12.08 -41.95 33.94
N TYR A 819 -13.27 -41.86 33.35
CA TYR A 819 -13.79 -40.64 32.73
C TYR A 819 -14.37 -39.64 33.76
N GLU A 820 -14.71 -40.09 34.97
CA GLU A 820 -15.22 -39.23 36.05
C GLU A 820 -14.14 -38.36 36.75
N ASN A 821 -12.85 -38.64 36.57
CA ASN A 821 -11.78 -37.96 37.29
C ASN A 821 -10.86 -37.11 36.39
N LYS A 822 -11.30 -35.92 35.97
CA LYS A 822 -10.54 -34.64 35.98
C LYS A 822 -11.20 -33.52 35.14
N VAL A 823 -11.09 -32.30 35.69
CA VAL A 823 -11.38 -30.94 35.16
C VAL A 823 -12.74 -30.36 35.56
N ASP A 824 -12.69 -29.50 36.58
CA ASP A 824 -13.79 -28.69 37.09
C ASP A 824 -13.84 -27.36 36.30
N PHE A 825 -14.56 -27.32 35.18
CA PHE A 825 -14.61 -26.16 34.26
C PHE A 825 -15.18 -24.89 34.91
N ASP A 826 -16.06 -25.04 35.91
CA ASP A 826 -16.63 -23.92 36.68
C ASP A 826 -15.54 -23.07 37.36
N LYS A 827 -14.62 -23.76 38.06
CA LYS A 827 -13.51 -23.10 38.77
C LYS A 827 -12.51 -22.46 37.80
N LEU A 828 -12.34 -23.03 36.61
CA LEU A 828 -11.41 -22.49 35.61
C LEU A 828 -11.93 -21.18 35.01
N VAL A 829 -13.21 -21.14 34.59
CA VAL A 829 -13.82 -19.91 34.05
C VAL A 829 -13.86 -18.82 35.12
N GLU A 830 -14.26 -19.14 36.35
CA GLU A 830 -14.36 -18.14 37.42
C GLU A 830 -12.98 -17.62 37.87
N LYS A 831 -11.95 -18.49 37.90
CA LYS A 831 -10.57 -18.09 38.18
C LYS A 831 -10.02 -17.14 37.11
N GLU A 832 -10.22 -17.44 35.84
CA GLU A 832 -9.69 -16.63 34.72
C GLU A 832 -10.38 -15.25 34.64
N LEU A 833 -11.66 -15.18 34.98
CA LEU A 833 -12.38 -13.90 35.10
C LEU A 833 -11.90 -13.07 36.31
N GLN A 834 -11.58 -13.72 37.43
CA GLN A 834 -11.00 -13.04 38.59
C GLN A 834 -9.59 -12.54 38.33
N GLU A 835 -8.74 -13.31 37.63
CA GLU A 835 -7.40 -12.88 37.25
C GLU A 835 -7.43 -11.67 36.30
N MET A 836 -8.39 -11.64 35.37
CA MET A 836 -8.63 -10.46 34.54
C MET A 836 -9.02 -9.24 35.37
N ASP A 837 -9.96 -9.36 36.32
CA ASP A 837 -10.36 -8.26 37.21
C ASP A 837 -9.17 -7.68 37.98
N LEU A 838 -8.34 -8.54 38.57
CA LEU A 838 -7.13 -8.14 39.30
C LEU A 838 -6.13 -7.40 38.40
N ALA A 839 -5.92 -7.88 37.17
CA ALA A 839 -5.02 -7.25 36.21
C ALA A 839 -5.51 -5.84 35.81
N ILE A 840 -6.82 -5.64 35.65
CA ILE A 840 -7.38 -4.31 35.33
C ILE A 840 -7.27 -3.35 36.52
N GLU A 841 -7.50 -3.82 37.74
CA GLU A 841 -7.37 -2.98 38.94
C GLU A 841 -5.91 -2.57 39.18
N ASP A 842 -4.96 -3.50 39.04
CA ASP A 842 -3.53 -3.22 39.11
C ASP A 842 -3.09 -2.26 38.00
N ALA A 843 -3.56 -2.46 36.77
CA ALA A 843 -3.28 -1.55 35.66
C ALA A 843 -3.84 -0.13 35.89
N ALA A 844 -5.05 0.00 36.43
CA ALA A 844 -5.65 1.29 36.79
C ALA A 844 -4.86 2.02 37.88
N ALA A 845 -4.43 1.27 38.91
CA ALA A 845 -3.61 1.81 40.00
C ALA A 845 -2.25 2.30 39.46
N LYS A 846 -1.59 1.50 38.61
CA LYS A 846 -0.31 1.88 37.99
C LYS A 846 -0.42 3.12 37.11
N ILE A 847 -1.47 3.25 36.29
CA ILE A 847 -1.69 4.47 35.47
C ILE A 847 -1.88 5.72 36.35
N THR A 848 -2.51 5.57 37.51
CA THR A 848 -2.71 6.68 38.45
C THR A 848 -1.40 7.06 39.16
N ASP A 849 -0.59 6.09 39.58
CA ASP A 849 0.75 6.28 40.16
C ASP A 849 1.73 6.96 39.18
N LEU A 850 1.61 6.64 37.88
CA LEU A 850 2.38 7.30 36.82
C LEU A 850 2.10 8.81 36.74
N LEU A 851 0.87 9.25 37.08
CA LEU A 851 0.52 10.68 37.11
C LEU A 851 1.24 11.42 38.24
N GLU A 852 1.37 10.79 39.41
CA GLU A 852 2.08 11.37 40.56
C GLU A 852 3.58 11.49 40.27
N LYS A 853 4.18 10.46 39.66
CA LYS A 853 5.59 10.47 39.23
C LYS A 853 5.88 11.49 38.12
N ALA A 854 4.95 11.67 37.17
CA ALA A 854 5.09 12.68 36.12
C ALA A 854 5.08 14.12 36.67
N ARG A 855 4.42 14.36 37.82
CA ARG A 855 4.39 15.67 38.50
C ARG A 855 5.70 16.06 39.17
N GLU A 856 6.55 15.09 39.51
CA GLU A 856 7.82 15.34 40.20
C GLU A 856 8.97 15.69 39.23
N LYS A 857 8.86 15.31 37.94
CA LYS A 857 9.99 15.33 37.00
C LYS A 857 9.99 16.44 35.93
N ASP A 858 8.86 17.06 35.58
CA ASP A 858 8.72 17.69 34.25
C ASP A 858 8.30 19.17 34.22
N ASP A 859 8.73 19.87 33.16
CA ASP A 859 8.40 21.27 32.83
C ASP A 859 6.89 21.53 32.74
N LYS A 860 6.44 22.77 33.03
CA LYS A 860 5.00 23.16 33.08
C LYS A 860 4.16 22.74 31.86
N VAL A 861 4.76 22.60 30.68
CA VAL A 861 4.07 22.26 29.42
C VAL A 861 4.04 20.77 29.15
N ASN A 862 5.15 20.04 29.40
CA ASN A 862 5.18 18.57 29.33
C ASN A 862 4.22 17.95 30.35
N LEU A 863 4.10 18.59 31.52
CA LEU A 863 3.14 18.22 32.55
C LEU A 863 1.67 18.29 32.07
N GLU A 864 1.33 19.30 31.28
CA GLU A 864 -0.04 19.47 30.76
C GLU A 864 -0.37 18.40 29.70
N VAL A 865 0.61 18.10 28.82
CA VAL A 865 0.51 17.07 27.78
C VAL A 865 0.41 15.67 28.40
N ASN A 866 1.32 15.33 29.31
CA ASN A 866 1.35 14.04 30.00
C ASN A 866 0.12 13.86 30.89
N GLY A 867 -0.36 14.92 31.56
CA GLY A 867 -1.58 14.88 32.35
C GLY A 867 -2.84 14.58 31.55
N LYS A 868 -2.96 15.11 30.32
CA LYS A 868 -4.11 14.82 29.43
C LYS A 868 -4.10 13.36 28.96
N ILE A 869 -2.93 12.83 28.60
CA ILE A 869 -2.76 11.44 28.17
C ILE A 869 -3.13 10.48 29.30
N VAL A 870 -2.61 10.71 30.49
CA VAL A 870 -2.89 9.83 31.64
C VAL A 870 -4.36 9.88 32.03
N ASN A 871 -5.00 11.06 32.06
CA ASN A 871 -6.44 11.17 32.33
C ASN A 871 -7.30 10.38 31.31
N ALA A 872 -6.92 10.40 30.04
CA ALA A 872 -7.60 9.64 29.00
C ALA A 872 -7.43 8.12 29.20
N CYS A 873 -6.21 7.66 29.55
CA CYS A 873 -5.92 6.27 29.87
C CYS A 873 -6.65 5.78 31.13
N THR A 874 -6.74 6.60 32.19
CA THR A 874 -7.51 6.31 33.40
C THR A 874 -9.00 6.14 33.09
N THR A 875 -9.56 7.07 32.31
CA THR A 875 -10.97 7.01 31.87
C THR A 875 -11.26 5.75 31.05
N LEU A 876 -10.32 5.35 30.18
CA LEU A 876 -10.41 4.11 29.42
C LEU A 876 -10.41 2.88 30.35
N MET A 877 -9.52 2.85 31.35
CA MET A 877 -9.44 1.76 32.31
C MET A 877 -10.71 1.62 33.18
N GLU A 878 -11.30 2.74 33.60
CA GLU A 878 -12.59 2.75 34.29
C GLU A 878 -13.72 2.18 33.43
N CYS A 879 -13.77 2.55 32.14
CA CYS A 879 -14.77 2.02 31.22
C CYS A 879 -14.63 0.49 31.04
N ILE A 880 -13.39 -0.02 31.00
CA ILE A 880 -13.09 -1.46 30.89
C ILE A 880 -13.53 -2.19 32.16
N LYS A 881 -13.25 -1.62 33.35
CA LYS A 881 -13.70 -2.18 34.62
C LYS A 881 -15.22 -2.32 34.65
N ILE A 882 -15.96 -1.30 34.22
CA ILE A 882 -17.43 -1.34 34.13
C ILE A 882 -17.88 -2.43 33.14
N LEU A 883 -17.24 -2.55 31.98
CA LEU A 883 -17.56 -3.58 30.99
C LEU A 883 -17.43 -4.99 31.57
N ILE A 884 -16.34 -5.27 32.28
CA ILE A 884 -16.08 -6.59 32.85
C ILE A 884 -17.12 -6.94 33.92
N ILE A 885 -17.44 -6.00 34.80
CA ILE A 885 -18.50 -6.18 35.81
C ILE A 885 -19.83 -6.54 35.12
N LYS A 886 -20.20 -5.81 34.07
CA LYS A 886 -21.43 -6.10 33.31
C LYS A 886 -21.37 -7.45 32.59
N SER A 887 -20.20 -7.86 32.09
CA SER A 887 -19.99 -9.18 31.48
C SER A 887 -20.21 -10.30 32.49
N ARG A 888 -19.69 -10.15 33.71
CA ARG A 888 -19.88 -11.14 34.80
C ARG A 888 -21.34 -11.26 35.23
N VAL A 889 -22.04 -10.13 35.34
CA VAL A 889 -23.49 -10.12 35.69
C VAL A 889 -24.28 -10.86 34.62
N LEU A 890 -24.00 -10.61 33.34
CA LEU A 890 -24.64 -11.32 32.23
C LEU A 890 -24.31 -12.83 32.23
N GLN A 891 -23.07 -13.21 32.50
CA GLN A 891 -22.69 -14.64 32.58
C GLN A 891 -23.42 -15.35 33.72
N LYS A 892 -23.56 -14.72 34.88
CA LYS A 892 -24.34 -15.26 36.00
C LYS A 892 -25.82 -15.45 35.63
N GLU A 893 -26.39 -14.52 34.86
CA GLU A 893 -27.76 -14.66 34.32
C GLU A 893 -27.89 -15.80 33.32
N ILE A 894 -26.92 -15.97 32.40
CA ILE A 894 -26.91 -17.05 31.41
C ILE A 894 -26.88 -18.40 32.11
N VAL A 895 -25.97 -18.56 33.07
CA VAL A 895 -25.84 -19.78 33.87
C VAL A 895 -27.12 -20.03 34.68
N SER A 896 -27.69 -19.02 35.35
CA SER A 896 -28.90 -19.22 36.14
C SER A 896 -30.13 -19.55 35.30
N SER A 897 -30.23 -19.00 34.08
CA SER A 897 -31.38 -19.17 33.19
C SER A 897 -31.33 -20.47 32.37
N GLN A 898 -30.15 -21.00 32.06
CA GLN A 898 -29.98 -22.14 31.14
C GLN A 898 -29.46 -23.43 31.79
N LYS A 899 -29.19 -23.41 33.11
CA LYS A 899 -28.65 -24.57 33.85
C LYS A 899 -29.65 -25.73 34.02
N GLY A 900 -30.96 -25.47 34.04
CA GLY A 900 -31.96 -26.51 34.34
C GLY A 900 -31.64 -27.24 35.66
N ASN A 901 -31.69 -28.58 35.66
CA ASN A 901 -31.29 -29.42 36.80
C ASN A 901 -29.78 -29.77 36.85
N ALA A 902 -28.96 -29.28 35.91
CA ALA A 902 -27.53 -29.62 35.83
C ALA A 902 -26.67 -28.80 36.80
N SER A 903 -25.45 -29.23 37.13
CA SER A 903 -24.50 -28.41 37.91
C SER A 903 -23.89 -27.27 37.06
N VAL A 904 -23.30 -26.24 37.69
CA VAL A 904 -22.65 -25.13 36.94
C VAL A 904 -21.44 -25.65 36.16
N SER A 905 -20.67 -26.56 36.75
CA SER A 905 -19.55 -27.26 36.09
C SER A 905 -20.01 -28.05 34.87
N GLU A 906 -21.15 -28.75 34.97
CA GLU A 906 -21.75 -29.41 33.81
C GLU A 906 -22.23 -28.44 32.73
N PHE A 907 -22.75 -27.26 33.09
CA PHE A 907 -23.18 -26.26 32.12
C PHE A 907 -22.02 -25.76 31.26
N TYR A 908 -20.88 -25.40 31.86
CA TYR A 908 -19.69 -24.98 31.13
C TYR A 908 -19.05 -26.13 30.33
N ARG A 909 -19.09 -27.36 30.85
CA ARG A 909 -18.60 -28.55 30.14
C ARG A 909 -19.45 -28.91 28.92
N ARG A 910 -20.78 -28.79 29.00
CA ARG A 910 -21.69 -29.00 27.85
C ARG A 910 -21.51 -27.94 26.77
N ASN A 911 -20.97 -26.78 27.13
CA ASN A 911 -20.72 -25.66 26.23
C ASN A 911 -19.21 -25.36 26.13
N THR A 912 -18.36 -26.38 25.98
CA THR A 912 -16.89 -26.27 25.98
C THR A 912 -16.36 -25.20 25.04
N GLN A 913 -16.79 -25.17 23.78
CA GLN A 913 -16.33 -24.18 22.80
C GLN A 913 -16.66 -22.73 23.20
N TRP A 914 -17.81 -22.52 23.88
CA TRP A 914 -18.21 -21.21 24.39
C TRP A 914 -17.40 -20.82 25.63
N SER A 915 -17.20 -21.76 26.55
CA SER A 915 -16.38 -21.59 27.76
C SER A 915 -14.92 -21.25 27.41
N ASP A 916 -14.33 -21.93 26.43
CA ASP A 916 -12.97 -21.67 25.95
C ASP A 916 -12.86 -20.31 25.26
N GLY A 917 -13.87 -19.95 24.45
CA GLY A 917 -13.95 -18.63 23.83
C GLY A 917 -14.01 -17.50 24.87
N LEU A 918 -14.69 -17.73 25.99
CA LEU A 918 -14.78 -16.77 27.08
C LEU A 918 -13.45 -16.62 27.85
N ILE A 919 -12.80 -17.73 28.19
CA ILE A 919 -11.49 -17.74 28.85
C ILE A 919 -10.43 -17.03 27.99
N SER A 920 -10.42 -17.33 26.68
CA SER A 920 -9.47 -16.72 25.73
C SER A 920 -9.66 -15.21 25.60
N ALA A 921 -10.91 -14.74 25.53
CA ALA A 921 -11.23 -13.32 25.49
C ALA A 921 -10.78 -12.61 26.79
N SER A 922 -10.99 -13.23 27.96
CA SER A 922 -10.58 -12.66 29.25
C SER A 922 -9.06 -12.51 29.38
N LYS A 923 -8.28 -13.52 28.97
CA LYS A 923 -6.81 -13.46 28.94
C LYS A 923 -6.29 -12.34 28.04
N SER A 924 -6.92 -12.17 26.88
CA SER A 924 -6.53 -11.16 25.90
C SER A 924 -6.76 -9.74 26.43
N VAL A 925 -7.88 -9.51 27.13
CA VAL A 925 -8.18 -8.22 27.78
C VAL A 925 -7.18 -7.90 28.89
N ALA A 926 -6.83 -8.87 29.74
CA ALA A 926 -5.83 -8.68 30.80
C ALA A 926 -4.44 -8.31 30.24
N LYS A 927 -4.01 -9.00 29.18
CA LYS A 927 -2.73 -8.71 28.51
C LYS A 927 -2.72 -7.33 27.86
N ALA A 928 -3.80 -6.96 27.19
CA ALA A 928 -3.93 -5.66 26.53
C ALA A 928 -3.91 -4.49 27.53
N ALA A 929 -4.51 -4.67 28.71
CA ALA A 929 -4.46 -3.68 29.79
C ALA A 929 -3.05 -3.44 30.34
N ASN A 930 -2.28 -4.52 30.58
CA ASN A 930 -0.87 -4.38 30.98
C ASN A 930 -0.04 -3.68 29.90
N PHE A 931 -0.27 -4.01 28.63
CA PHE A 931 0.43 -3.35 27.52
C PHE A 931 0.11 -1.85 27.42
N LEU A 932 -1.11 -1.43 27.76
CA LEU A 932 -1.47 -0.01 27.83
C LEU A 932 -0.71 0.72 28.96
N VAL A 933 -0.52 0.08 30.11
CA VAL A 933 0.27 0.63 31.21
C VAL A 933 1.72 0.82 30.79
N ASP A 934 2.32 -0.19 30.15
CA ASP A 934 3.70 -0.13 29.68
C ASP A 934 3.89 0.98 28.62
N ALA A 935 2.94 1.08 27.68
CA ALA A 935 2.94 2.13 26.66
C ALA A 935 2.75 3.52 27.28
N ALA A 936 1.90 3.65 28.32
CA ALA A 936 1.70 4.89 29.04
C ALA A 936 2.95 5.29 29.84
N ASN A 937 3.63 4.33 30.48
CA ASN A 937 4.87 4.60 31.20
C ASN A 937 5.97 5.10 30.25
N LYS A 938 6.16 4.42 29.12
CA LYS A 938 7.13 4.86 28.11
C LYS A 938 6.82 6.24 27.55
N ALA A 939 5.55 6.55 27.30
CA ALA A 939 5.13 7.86 26.82
C ALA A 939 5.47 9.01 27.80
N ILE A 940 5.57 8.69 29.10
CA ILE A 940 5.93 9.65 30.16
C ILE A 940 7.45 9.69 30.36
N GLU A 941 8.15 8.56 30.25
CA GLU A 941 9.60 8.46 30.46
C GLU A 941 10.44 8.89 29.25
N SER A 942 9.91 8.80 28.02
CA SER A 942 10.68 9.04 26.81
C SER A 942 10.76 10.53 26.44
N GLU A 943 11.98 11.04 26.23
CA GLU A 943 12.23 12.35 25.60
C GLU A 943 11.86 12.37 24.10
N SER A 944 11.65 11.20 23.49
CA SER A 944 11.17 11.07 22.11
C SER A 944 9.67 11.32 22.08
N GLY A 945 9.26 12.53 21.72
CA GLY A 945 7.86 12.99 21.70
C GLY A 945 6.89 12.30 20.72
N GLN A 946 7.00 10.99 20.49
CA GLN A 946 6.17 10.22 19.57
C GLN A 946 5.50 9.04 20.30
N ASN A 947 4.26 9.23 20.71
CA ASN A 947 3.52 8.29 21.58
C ASN A 947 2.69 7.25 20.78
N PHE A 948 3.23 6.68 19.70
CA PHE A 948 2.47 5.76 18.82
C PHE A 948 2.14 4.41 19.46
N GLU A 949 2.98 3.90 20.37
CA GLU A 949 2.71 2.64 21.09
C GLU A 949 1.39 2.70 21.86
N LEU A 950 1.05 3.88 22.39
CA LEU A 950 -0.17 4.10 23.17
C LEU A 950 -1.44 4.03 22.31
N ILE A 951 -1.36 4.49 21.05
CA ILE A 951 -2.46 4.37 20.08
C ILE A 951 -2.74 2.90 19.80
N VAL A 952 -1.69 2.10 19.58
CA VAL A 952 -1.82 0.67 19.29
C VAL A 952 -2.37 -0.07 20.50
N ALA A 953 -1.88 0.21 21.70
CA ALA A 953 -2.37 -0.41 22.93
C ALA A 953 -3.86 -0.11 23.18
N ALA A 954 -4.29 1.14 22.97
CA ALA A 954 -5.70 1.53 23.14
C ALA A 954 -6.63 0.86 22.12
N GLN A 955 -6.16 0.66 20.89
CA GLN A 955 -6.91 -0.04 19.82
C GLN A 955 -7.00 -1.55 20.08
N GLU A 956 -5.93 -2.18 20.55
CA GLU A 956 -5.91 -3.60 20.89
C GLU A 956 -6.91 -3.91 22.01
N ILE A 957 -6.97 -3.05 23.03
CA ILE A 957 -7.97 -3.16 24.10
C ILE A 957 -9.40 -3.10 23.55
N ALA A 958 -9.69 -2.20 22.60
CA ALA A 958 -11.02 -2.11 21.99
C ALA A 958 -11.38 -3.39 21.20
N ALA A 959 -10.40 -4.03 20.56
CA ALA A 959 -10.58 -5.31 19.87
C ALA A 959 -10.86 -6.45 20.86
N CYS A 960 -10.03 -6.62 21.90
CA CYS A 960 -10.21 -7.68 22.90
C CYS A 960 -11.52 -7.53 23.68
N THR A 961 -11.91 -6.30 24.04
CA THR A 961 -13.19 -6.04 24.72
C THR A 961 -14.39 -6.32 23.83
N THR A 962 -14.27 -6.09 22.51
CA THR A 962 -15.31 -6.48 21.54
C THR A 962 -15.44 -8.00 21.44
N GLN A 963 -14.32 -8.73 21.42
CA GLN A 963 -14.33 -10.19 21.45
C GLN A 963 -15.01 -10.75 22.70
N LEU A 964 -14.73 -10.16 23.88
CA LEU A 964 -15.39 -10.53 25.14
C LEU A 964 -16.91 -10.31 25.08
N VAL A 965 -17.37 -9.20 24.49
CA VAL A 965 -18.80 -8.91 24.33
C VAL A 965 -19.46 -9.89 23.36
N ILE A 966 -18.79 -10.25 22.26
CA ILE A 966 -19.29 -11.25 21.31
C ILE A 966 -19.41 -12.61 22.00
N ALA A 967 -18.37 -13.05 22.72
CA ALA A 967 -18.38 -14.29 23.48
C ALA A 967 -19.52 -14.34 24.50
N SER A 968 -19.73 -13.25 25.25
CA SER A 968 -20.83 -13.11 26.21
C SER A 968 -22.22 -13.03 25.56
N LYS A 969 -22.34 -12.64 24.28
CA LYS A 969 -23.62 -12.51 23.56
C LYS A 969 -24.16 -13.84 23.02
N VAL A 970 -23.31 -14.84 22.72
CA VAL A 970 -23.69 -16.09 22.03
C VAL A 970 -24.81 -16.86 22.76
N LYS A 971 -24.80 -16.83 24.10
CA LYS A 971 -25.75 -17.57 24.95
C LYS A 971 -26.71 -16.65 25.72
N ALA A 972 -26.62 -15.33 25.53
CA ALA A 972 -27.49 -14.37 26.20
C ALA A 972 -28.87 -14.30 25.54
N ASN A 973 -29.91 -14.07 26.35
CA ASN A 973 -31.23 -13.73 25.83
C ASN A 973 -31.18 -12.36 25.13
N ARG A 974 -31.79 -12.24 23.95
CA ARG A 974 -31.82 -11.01 23.14
C ARG A 974 -32.55 -9.86 23.83
N GLU A 975 -33.47 -10.17 24.73
CA GLU A 975 -34.25 -9.17 25.51
C GLU A 975 -33.65 -8.91 26.91
N SER A 976 -32.47 -9.46 27.22
CA SER A 976 -31.83 -9.25 28.54
C SER A 976 -31.42 -7.79 28.76
N THR A 977 -31.80 -7.24 29.91
CA THR A 977 -31.36 -5.92 30.36
C THR A 977 -29.86 -5.87 30.62
N ASN A 978 -29.27 -6.97 31.11
CA ASN A 978 -27.82 -7.07 31.34
C ASN A 978 -27.03 -7.11 30.02
N LEU A 979 -27.61 -7.67 28.94
CA LEU A 979 -27.01 -7.60 27.60
C LEU A 979 -27.03 -6.18 27.04
N ALA A 980 -28.12 -5.41 27.27
CA ALA A 980 -28.20 -4.01 26.89
C ALA A 980 -27.16 -3.16 27.65
N ASP A 981 -27.02 -3.39 28.96
CA ASP A 981 -26.02 -2.74 29.81
C ASP A 981 -24.58 -3.06 29.37
N LEU A 982 -24.28 -4.32 29.05
CA LEU A 982 -22.98 -4.74 28.53
C LEU A 982 -22.66 -4.05 27.19
N THR A 983 -23.66 -3.96 26.31
CA THR A 983 -23.52 -3.28 25.01
C THR A 983 -23.27 -1.77 25.19
N LYS A 984 -23.92 -1.13 26.18
CA LYS A 984 -23.68 0.27 26.53
C LYS A 984 -22.27 0.47 27.08
N ALA A 985 -21.81 -0.40 27.97
CA ALA A 985 -20.44 -0.35 28.49
C ALA A 985 -19.39 -0.54 27.38
N SER A 986 -19.65 -1.41 26.40
CA SER A 986 -18.78 -1.61 25.23
C SER A 986 -18.64 -0.35 24.38
N ARG A 987 -19.74 0.34 24.11
CA ARG A 987 -19.71 1.64 23.40
C ARG A 987 -18.92 2.70 24.15
N ASN A 988 -19.00 2.72 25.49
CA ASN A 988 -18.21 3.64 26.31
C ASN A 988 -16.71 3.35 26.21
N VAL A 989 -16.30 2.07 26.19
CA VAL A 989 -14.90 1.68 25.95
C VAL A 989 -14.43 2.17 24.58
N THR A 990 -15.20 1.94 23.51
CA THR A 990 -14.85 2.44 22.16
C THR A 990 -14.72 3.95 22.12
N LYS A 991 -15.61 4.68 22.81
CA LYS A 991 -15.55 6.13 22.90
C LYS A 991 -14.29 6.60 23.65
N ALA A 992 -13.98 5.99 24.79
CA ALA A 992 -12.79 6.30 25.58
C ALA A 992 -11.50 5.98 24.82
N THR A 993 -11.44 4.87 24.09
CA THR A 993 -10.34 4.55 23.16
C THR A 993 -10.17 5.64 22.10
N GLY A 994 -11.27 6.11 21.51
CA GLY A 994 -11.26 7.22 20.56
C GLY A 994 -10.69 8.50 21.17
N THR A 995 -11.05 8.82 22.41
CA THR A 995 -10.50 9.95 23.16
C THR A 995 -8.99 9.81 23.37
N VAL A 996 -8.51 8.63 23.82
CA VAL A 996 -7.06 8.38 23.99
C VAL A 996 -6.31 8.60 22.68
N VAL A 997 -6.80 8.05 21.57
CA VAL A 997 -6.15 8.21 20.25
C VAL A 997 -6.15 9.66 19.80
N ALA A 998 -7.24 10.40 20.02
CA ALA A 998 -7.32 11.82 19.69
C ALA A 998 -6.34 12.65 20.53
N THR A 999 -6.34 12.45 21.86
CA THR A 999 -5.43 13.14 22.77
C THR A 999 -3.97 12.88 22.41
N VAL A 1000 -3.60 11.63 22.13
CA VAL A 1000 -2.21 11.30 21.75
C VAL A 1000 -1.81 11.95 20.42
N LYS A 1001 -2.72 12.00 19.43
CA LYS A 1001 -2.44 12.69 18.16
C LYS A 1001 -2.29 14.19 18.35
N ASP A 1002 -3.18 14.81 19.12
CA ASP A 1002 -3.12 16.24 19.42
C ASP A 1002 -1.82 16.59 20.15
N CYS A 1003 -1.40 15.75 21.10
CA CYS A 1003 -0.12 15.90 21.81
C CYS A 1003 1.09 15.78 20.86
N ASN A 1004 1.10 14.78 19.97
CA ASN A 1004 2.16 14.64 18.97
C ASN A 1004 2.22 15.86 18.03
N SER A 1005 1.07 16.39 17.58
CA SER A 1005 1.03 17.58 16.72
C SER A 1005 1.49 18.86 17.45
N GLN A 1006 1.20 19.00 18.75
CA GLN A 1006 1.74 20.11 19.55
C GLN A 1006 3.26 20.03 19.71
N LEU A 1007 3.81 18.82 19.83
CA LEU A 1007 5.26 18.59 19.85
C LEU A 1007 5.91 18.89 18.49
N GLU A 1008 5.28 18.50 17.38
CA GLU A 1008 5.74 18.82 16.01
C GLU A 1008 5.79 20.35 15.76
N GLN A 1009 4.75 21.09 16.16
CA GLN A 1009 4.72 22.55 16.04
C GLN A 1009 5.83 23.24 16.84
N ARG A 1010 6.25 22.65 17.96
CA ARG A 1010 7.36 23.18 18.78
C ARG A 1010 8.70 23.03 18.05
N ILE A 1011 8.93 21.89 17.39
CA ILE A 1011 10.13 21.65 16.58
C ILE A 1011 10.21 22.67 15.43
N GLU A 1012 9.07 23.00 14.81
CA GLU A 1012 8.96 24.01 13.76
C GLU A 1012 9.27 25.44 14.28
N MET A 1013 8.81 25.77 15.49
CA MET A 1013 9.11 27.06 16.13
C MET A 1013 10.58 27.22 16.54
N ASP A 1014 11.25 26.14 16.95
CA ASP A 1014 12.68 26.19 17.29
C ASP A 1014 13.57 26.26 16.03
N LEU A 1015 13.08 25.78 14.87
CA LEU A 1015 13.74 25.94 13.57
C LEU A 1015 13.95 27.42 13.20
N HIS A 1016 13.01 28.30 13.58
CA HIS A 1016 13.07 29.74 13.30
C HIS A 1016 14.11 30.51 14.13
N LYS A 1017 14.68 29.89 15.19
CA LYS A 1017 15.70 30.51 16.05
C LYS A 1017 17.12 30.19 15.62
N LEU A 1018 17.30 29.32 14.62
CA LEU A 1018 18.60 28.84 14.18
C LEU A 1018 19.24 29.76 13.15
N THR A 1019 20.57 29.91 13.24
CA THR A 1019 21.35 30.65 12.24
C THR A 1019 21.43 29.86 10.91
N PRO A 1020 21.69 30.50 9.76
CA PRO A 1020 21.75 29.81 8.46
C PRO A 1020 22.72 28.63 8.40
N SER A 1021 23.85 28.70 9.12
CA SER A 1021 24.80 27.59 9.22
C SER A 1021 24.25 26.43 10.06
N GLN A 1022 23.55 26.73 11.15
CA GLN A 1022 22.91 25.71 11.99
C GLN A 1022 21.73 25.05 11.26
N ILE A 1023 20.98 25.81 10.45
CA ILE A 1023 19.92 25.28 9.58
C ILE A 1023 20.51 24.27 8.59
N LYS A 1024 21.66 24.57 7.96
CA LYS A 1024 22.28 23.64 7.00
C LYS A 1024 22.82 22.37 7.67
N THR A 1025 23.44 22.49 8.84
CA THR A 1025 23.87 21.32 9.62
C THR A 1025 22.67 20.47 10.05
N MET A 1026 21.61 21.12 10.53
CA MET A 1026 20.38 20.43 10.95
C MET A 1026 19.64 19.80 9.76
N GLU A 1027 19.63 20.44 8.58
CA GLU A 1027 19.09 19.86 7.34
C GLU A 1027 19.84 18.57 6.97
N MET A 1028 21.16 18.56 7.09
CA MET A 1028 21.98 17.39 6.83
C MET A 1028 21.74 16.28 7.86
N GLU A 1029 21.64 16.63 9.15
CA GLU A 1029 21.27 15.70 10.22
C GLU A 1029 19.86 15.13 10.03
N ILE A 1030 18.89 15.95 9.59
CA ILE A 1030 17.54 15.51 9.25
C ILE A 1030 17.58 14.55 8.07
N HIS A 1031 18.35 14.83 7.02
CA HIS A 1031 18.51 13.90 5.89
C HIS A 1031 19.09 12.56 6.30
N VAL A 1032 20.11 12.54 7.16
CA VAL A 1032 20.66 11.30 7.72
C VAL A 1032 19.56 10.57 8.51
N LYS A 1033 18.82 11.27 9.36
CA LYS A 1033 17.75 10.68 10.16
C LYS A 1033 16.59 10.16 9.31
N VAL A 1034 16.26 10.82 8.20
CA VAL A 1034 15.26 10.33 7.23
C VAL A 1034 15.71 8.99 6.65
N LEU A 1035 16.96 8.89 6.19
CA LEU A 1035 17.50 7.65 5.63
C LEU A 1035 17.53 6.51 6.67
N GLU A 1036 17.97 6.79 7.90
CA GLU A 1036 17.95 5.83 9.01
C GLU A 1036 16.52 5.36 9.32
N THR A 1037 15.56 6.28 9.33
CA THR A 1037 14.15 5.98 9.64
C THR A 1037 13.49 5.20 8.50
N GLU A 1038 13.82 5.49 7.24
CA GLU A 1038 13.37 4.73 6.07
C GLU A 1038 13.89 3.28 6.10
N GLN A 1039 15.18 3.10 6.42
CA GLN A 1039 15.78 1.77 6.60
C GLN A 1039 15.15 1.01 7.79
N ALA A 1040 14.93 1.69 8.91
CA ALA A 1040 14.26 1.13 10.07
C ALA A 1040 12.81 0.73 9.74
N LEU A 1041 12.06 1.57 9.03
CA LEU A 1041 10.70 1.30 8.58
C LEU A 1041 10.65 0.08 7.66
N GLN A 1042 11.55 -0.01 6.69
CA GLN A 1042 11.64 -1.17 5.79
C GLN A 1042 11.94 -2.45 6.57
N THR A 1043 12.85 -2.38 7.53
CA THR A 1043 13.18 -3.50 8.43
C THR A 1043 11.98 -3.93 9.28
N GLN A 1044 11.26 -2.98 9.89
CA GLN A 1044 10.08 -3.29 10.69
C GLN A 1044 8.93 -3.85 9.83
N ARG A 1045 8.74 -3.35 8.61
CA ARG A 1045 7.79 -3.93 7.64
C ARG A 1045 8.14 -5.38 7.28
N MET A 1046 9.42 -5.67 7.07
CA MET A 1046 9.88 -7.04 6.82
C MET A 1046 9.63 -7.95 8.03
N LYS A 1047 9.98 -7.51 9.24
CA LYS A 1047 9.70 -8.24 10.49
C LYS A 1047 8.21 -8.48 10.70
N LEU A 1048 7.38 -7.46 10.50
CA LEU A 1048 5.92 -7.58 10.61
C LEU A 1048 5.34 -8.54 9.56
N SER A 1049 5.84 -8.51 8.33
CA SER A 1049 5.48 -9.46 7.28
C SER A 1049 5.88 -10.90 7.64
N ALA A 1050 7.08 -11.09 8.21
CA ALA A 1050 7.56 -12.39 8.68
C ALA A 1050 6.71 -12.93 9.85
N PHE A 1051 6.45 -12.10 10.87
CA PHE A 1051 5.62 -12.45 12.01
C PHE A 1051 4.20 -12.83 11.59
N ARG A 1052 3.60 -12.06 10.67
CA ARG A 1052 2.29 -12.39 10.10
C ARG A 1052 2.33 -13.73 9.36
N ARG A 1053 3.35 -13.99 8.54
CA ARG A 1053 3.51 -15.27 7.83
C ARG A 1053 3.58 -16.47 8.78
N GLU A 1054 4.30 -16.36 9.90
CA GLU A 1054 4.30 -17.40 10.93
C GLU A 1054 2.95 -17.56 11.62
N HIS A 1055 2.28 -16.46 11.96
CA HIS A 1055 0.95 -16.53 12.58
C HIS A 1055 -0.04 -17.30 11.69
N TYR A 1056 -0.08 -17.03 10.39
CA TYR A 1056 -0.97 -17.76 9.47
C TYR A 1056 -0.61 -19.24 9.32
N LYS A 1057 0.67 -19.59 9.31
CA LYS A 1057 1.09 -21.00 9.32
C LYS A 1057 0.64 -21.75 10.57
N ASN A 1058 0.51 -21.05 11.70
CA ASN A 1058 0.10 -21.65 12.97
C ASN A 1058 -1.43 -21.60 13.22
N THR A 1059 -2.22 -20.97 12.34
CA THR A 1059 -3.69 -20.86 12.50
C THR A 1059 -4.46 -21.92 11.69
N GLU A 1060 -3.79 -22.80 10.94
CA GLU A 1060 -4.39 -23.98 10.31
C GLU A 1060 -4.21 -25.21 11.22
N TYR A 1061 -5.07 -25.34 12.23
CA TYR A 1061 -5.37 -26.62 12.90
C TYR A 1061 -6.81 -26.62 13.40
#